data_AF-A0A815HJ79-F1
#
_entry.id   AF-A0A815HJ79-F1
#
_cell.length_a   1.000
_cell.length_b   1.000
_cell.length_c   1.000
_cell.angle_alpha   90.00
_cell.angle_beta   90.00
_cell.angle_gamma   90.00
#
_symmetry.space_group_name_H-M   'P 1'
#
loop_
_entity.id
_entity.type
_entity.pdbx_description
1 polymer ?
#
loop_
_entity_poly.entity_id
_entity_poly.type
_entity_poly.pdbx_seq_one_letter_code
_entity_poly.pdbx_strand_id
1 'polypeptide(L)'
;MGCSSSKNFTSDIISKHFSLHNEESLSITKTIPQSIRFLENYLIIWLYDETSNKYENEIKQLRTLVYGLKTFNNIDACMTFIDNIQDEKVFLIISGIHRTLERFHHLTQLEKLYIFDSSHKQNDEKYQILKYDIIQNIDNLYKQLQEDMKLCEMDLILITTVFIPSEEISFSSKLTKQQASFLFTQMLKEIIARLKFESCSKDVFIDFCRLYYMNNNEQLHIIDEFAKNYRPNKALWWLTNQCFISKILDRVQRTHEIDIIYKLGFFIKQTNIQLNHLHEENSLLMKTISIVYRGKTMSSIEFDTTVKNNCGGFLAFTNFLIATIDKKDAIDFVDRRLTMHPNMTGIIFEINIDQTKFNEKSPFALLKDADMNRNEICFYMSTVFRIESIEQTMNGTIIIWFVKLKLIDVNDQQLLRIVAPTRNDDIHLNPGYCLGKLLMEMGEYKRAEQFLLELLHDPSVRSQPRRLVRVHSGLAAIYTYNNQYVNALDHYQLALETSLTYLQSNHSDLVPIYKAIGDSYLHQKDYIHALENYEKAIELLEQGTSQMNADIIIDLHICINKAKQFIEILIDIGKPSNRTLDGFICHANSTFENGLITTIVNNNTKLVNNKEYDVIIIGAEFASLISARELSRRDRSVLILEAKNRIDVIVGEILGRTVIPLPHAPLTIFQAIQTYDHMTMQERLKQISSSFDYHDNMRQILDTYLSMNTQYDLRKSGFLDHLCFWALEDYDTIRTSDKTSRSKIREGESALVQAIVDDCQDVNLLLSTSVISVHRTEDKKVRIQTQSQQVFNVRTTIITVPLNPLHNIEFQSALEFEKQCAIVEGQCCGDTKILG
;
A
#
# COMPACT_ATOMS: atom_id res chain seq x y z
N MET A 1 -65.12 2.12 -19.55
CA MET A 1 -65.35 3.21 -18.57
C MET A 1 -64.02 3.90 -18.37
N GLY A 2 -63.96 5.19 -18.69
CA GLY A 2 -62.71 5.97 -18.73
C GLY A 2 -62.40 6.74 -17.44
N CYS A 3 -61.43 7.64 -17.62
CA CYS A 3 -61.02 8.79 -16.79
C CYS A 3 -59.78 8.63 -15.88
N SER A 4 -58.63 9.00 -16.48
CA SER A 4 -57.65 10.01 -16.04
C SER A 4 -57.79 10.67 -14.65
N SER A 5 -56.65 10.83 -13.94
CA SER A 5 -56.00 12.14 -13.76
C SER A 5 -54.64 12.03 -13.07
N SER A 6 -53.64 12.65 -13.70
CA SER A 6 -52.33 13.02 -13.19
C SER A 6 -52.37 13.91 -11.94
N LYS A 7 -51.47 13.69 -10.96
CA LYS A 7 -50.87 14.75 -10.11
C LYS A 7 -49.60 14.24 -9.38
N ASN A 8 -48.47 14.81 -9.79
CA ASN A 8 -47.25 15.16 -9.03
C ASN A 8 -46.67 14.14 -8.02
N PHE A 9 -45.67 13.38 -8.46
CA PHE A 9 -44.66 12.72 -7.62
C PHE A 9 -43.32 13.46 -7.73
N THR A 10 -43.20 14.61 -7.08
CA THR A 10 -41.92 15.31 -6.87
C THR A 10 -42.03 16.17 -5.61
N SER A 11 -41.87 15.56 -4.42
CA SER A 11 -41.54 16.29 -3.18
C SER A 11 -41.10 15.42 -1.98
N ASP A 12 -41.30 14.10 -1.98
CA ASP A 12 -41.29 13.34 -0.71
C ASP A 12 -40.03 12.50 -0.41
N ILE A 13 -38.88 12.77 -1.02
CA ILE A 13 -37.61 12.08 -0.68
C ILE A 13 -36.61 12.98 0.06
N ILE A 14 -36.86 14.29 0.17
CA ILE A 14 -35.90 15.22 0.82
C ILE A 14 -36.13 15.38 2.34
N SER A 15 -37.20 14.84 2.93
CA SER A 15 -37.57 15.11 4.33
C SER A 15 -37.32 13.99 5.35
N LYS A 16 -36.66 12.86 4.99
CA LYS A 16 -36.46 11.73 5.93
C LYS A 16 -35.04 11.48 6.44
N HIS A 17 -34.04 12.28 6.06
CA HIS A 17 -32.66 12.15 6.59
C HIS A 17 -32.11 13.34 7.37
N PHE A 18 -32.94 14.34 7.70
CA PHE A 18 -32.54 15.46 8.56
C PHE A 18 -33.54 15.73 9.68
N SER A 19 -33.59 14.84 10.68
CA SER A 19 -34.04 15.20 12.03
C SER A 19 -33.64 14.13 13.04
N LEU A 20 -32.50 14.31 13.70
CA LEU A 20 -32.28 13.87 15.08
C LEU A 20 -31.25 14.83 15.68
N HIS A 21 -31.74 16.00 16.10
CA HIS A 21 -31.13 16.71 17.22
C HIS A 21 -31.42 15.86 18.46
N ASN A 22 -30.39 15.21 18.99
CA ASN A 22 -30.28 14.96 20.42
C ASN A 22 -28.86 15.36 20.84
N GLU A 23 -28.82 16.41 21.65
CA GLU A 23 -27.65 16.82 22.42
C GLU A 23 -27.33 15.73 23.44
N GLU A 24 -26.44 14.80 23.10
CA GLU A 24 -25.70 14.04 24.11
C GLU A 24 -24.23 13.99 23.69
N SER A 25 -23.40 14.48 24.61
CA SER A 25 -21.95 14.47 24.57
C SER A 25 -21.38 13.10 24.20
N LEU A 26 -20.96 12.93 22.94
CA LEU A 26 -20.13 11.81 22.52
C LEU A 26 -18.69 12.06 22.98
N SER A 27 -18.37 11.48 24.13
CA SER A 27 -17.01 11.21 24.58
C SER A 27 -16.29 10.34 23.54
N ILE A 28 -15.35 10.96 22.82
CA ILE A 28 -14.41 10.26 21.95
C ILE A 28 -13.41 9.53 22.86
N THR A 29 -13.71 8.30 23.23
CA THR A 29 -12.71 7.35 23.75
C THR A 29 -13.05 5.93 23.29
N LYS A 30 -12.39 5.49 22.21
CA LYS A 30 -11.78 4.16 22.08
C LYS A 30 -10.99 4.02 20.77
N THR A 31 -9.72 4.43 20.87
CA THR A 31 -8.54 3.61 20.54
C THR A 31 -8.59 2.78 19.25
N ILE A 32 -8.38 3.46 18.13
CA ILE A 32 -7.51 2.92 17.07
C ILE A 32 -6.08 2.92 17.67
N PRO A 33 -5.22 1.90 17.47
CA PRO A 33 -3.82 2.04 17.81
C PRO A 33 -3.26 3.16 16.92
N GLN A 34 -3.11 4.36 17.50
CA GLN A 34 -2.40 5.45 16.87
C GLN A 34 -0.99 4.93 16.62
N SER A 35 -0.65 4.65 15.36
CA SER A 35 0.73 4.70 14.93
C SER A 35 1.29 6.01 15.46
N ILE A 36 2.31 5.96 16.30
CA ILE A 36 2.92 7.17 16.86
C ILE A 36 3.46 7.97 15.68
N ARG A 37 2.74 9.01 15.28
CA ARG A 37 3.15 9.92 14.22
C ARG A 37 4.16 10.87 14.84
N PHE A 38 5.44 10.74 14.50
CA PHE A 38 6.45 11.71 14.89
C PHE A 38 6.41 12.90 13.91
N LEU A 39 6.73 14.12 14.35
CA LEU A 39 6.97 15.29 13.51
C LEU A 39 8.46 15.63 13.41
N GLU A 40 9.29 15.02 14.25
CA GLU A 40 10.74 15.15 14.18
C GLU A 40 11.33 14.33 13.05
N ASN A 41 12.45 14.80 12.50
CA ASN A 41 13.27 14.05 11.56
C ASN A 41 14.15 12.98 12.23
N TYR A 42 14.30 13.07 13.55
CA TYR A 42 15.15 12.19 14.33
C TYR A 42 14.57 11.93 15.73
N LEU A 43 15.04 10.86 16.36
CA LEU A 43 14.70 10.45 17.72
C LEU A 43 15.97 10.34 18.56
N ILE A 44 15.88 10.75 19.82
CA ILE A 44 16.96 10.62 20.80
C ILE A 44 16.59 9.49 21.74
N ILE A 45 17.47 8.49 21.82
CA ILE A 45 17.26 7.30 22.63
C ILE A 45 18.40 7.18 23.62
N TRP A 46 18.09 6.91 24.89
CA TRP A 46 19.08 6.62 25.92
C TRP A 46 18.87 5.21 26.47
N LEU A 47 19.83 4.33 26.22
CA LEU A 47 19.92 2.99 26.77
C LEU A 47 20.87 2.97 27.97
N TYR A 48 20.39 2.55 29.14
CA TYR A 48 21.18 2.55 30.37
C TYR A 48 21.01 1.26 31.17
N ASP A 49 22.04 0.89 31.95
CA ASP A 49 21.99 -0.23 32.89
C ASP A 49 21.25 0.19 34.18
N GLU A 50 20.24 -0.58 34.58
CA GLU A 50 19.40 -0.33 35.76
C GLU A 50 20.09 -0.58 37.10
N THR A 51 21.23 -1.29 37.10
CA THR A 51 21.85 -1.79 38.34
C THR A 51 22.37 -0.71 39.30
N SER A 52 22.35 0.56 38.89
CA SER A 52 22.50 1.70 39.79
C SER A 52 21.72 2.88 39.24
N ASN A 53 20.93 3.60 40.06
CA ASN A 53 20.28 4.88 39.70
C ASN A 53 21.29 6.01 39.35
N LYS A 54 22.51 5.66 38.96
CA LYS A 54 23.67 6.50 38.69
C LYS A 54 23.39 7.55 37.62
N TYR A 55 22.53 7.26 36.64
CA TYR A 55 22.28 8.14 35.49
C TYR A 55 20.91 8.83 35.50
N GLU A 56 20.08 8.65 36.54
CA GLU A 56 18.73 9.22 36.58
C GLU A 56 18.72 10.75 36.57
N ASN A 57 19.70 11.38 37.23
CA ASN A 57 19.79 12.83 37.30
C ASN A 57 20.16 13.44 35.94
N GLU A 58 21.13 12.84 35.25
CA GLU A 58 21.57 13.25 33.93
C GLU A 58 20.49 13.01 32.87
N ILE A 59 19.77 11.88 32.96
CA ILE A 59 18.59 11.62 32.11
C ILE A 59 17.50 12.67 32.35
N LYS A 60 17.22 13.04 33.60
CA LYS A 60 16.25 14.10 33.93
C LYS A 60 16.71 15.45 33.37
N GLN A 61 17.99 15.80 33.54
CA GLN A 61 18.57 17.02 32.99
C GLN A 61 18.45 17.05 31.47
N LEU A 62 18.88 16.00 30.77
CA LEU A 62 18.77 15.96 29.31
C LEU A 62 17.31 16.00 28.86
N ARG A 63 16.39 15.33 29.56
CA ARG A 63 14.95 15.38 29.27
C ARG A 63 14.37 16.80 29.37
N THR A 64 14.97 17.69 30.16
CA THR A 64 14.60 19.11 30.18
C THR A 64 15.18 19.90 29.01
N LEU A 65 16.28 19.44 28.41
CA LEU A 65 17.00 20.12 27.33
C LEU A 65 16.62 19.62 25.92
N VAL A 66 16.17 18.36 25.80
CA VAL A 66 15.82 17.73 24.53
C VAL A 66 14.44 17.09 24.56
N TYR A 67 13.71 17.26 23.46
CA TYR A 67 12.40 16.65 23.27
C TYR A 67 12.49 15.20 22.80
N GLY A 68 11.49 14.40 23.15
CA GLY A 68 11.35 13.04 22.61
C GLY A 68 12.38 12.05 23.11
N LEU A 69 13.14 12.38 24.18
CA LEU A 69 14.09 11.46 24.79
C LEU A 69 13.38 10.19 25.26
N LYS A 70 13.59 9.09 24.52
CA LYS A 70 13.12 7.77 24.91
C LYS A 70 14.20 7.07 25.69
N THR A 71 13.80 6.38 26.74
CA THR A 71 14.71 5.71 27.66
C THR A 71 14.41 4.23 27.71
N PHE A 72 15.44 3.41 27.60
CA PHE A 72 15.33 1.95 27.70
C PHE A 72 16.34 1.44 28.72
N ASN A 73 15.90 0.51 29.54
CA ASN A 73 16.72 -0.28 30.47
C ASN A 73 17.04 -1.68 29.90
N ASN A 74 16.34 -2.08 28.84
CA ASN A 74 16.45 -3.38 28.20
C ASN A 74 16.86 -3.20 26.73
N ILE A 75 17.94 -3.86 26.35
CA ILE A 75 18.48 -3.77 24.99
C ILE A 75 17.54 -4.35 23.93
N ASP A 76 16.87 -5.47 24.20
CA ASP A 76 15.99 -6.12 23.23
C ASP A 76 14.74 -5.27 22.98
N ALA A 77 14.22 -4.62 24.03
CA ALA A 77 13.14 -3.64 23.90
C ALA A 77 13.58 -2.40 23.11
N CYS A 78 14.80 -1.91 23.35
CA CYS A 78 15.38 -0.79 22.60
C CYS A 78 15.54 -1.13 21.12
N MET A 79 16.11 -2.30 20.81
CA MET A 79 16.28 -2.80 19.43
C MET A 79 14.94 -2.97 18.73
N THR A 80 13.98 -3.65 19.39
CA THR A 80 12.62 -3.82 18.85
C THR A 80 11.95 -2.47 18.57
N PHE A 81 12.17 -1.48 19.43
CA PHE A 81 11.66 -0.13 19.20
C PHE A 81 12.33 0.51 17.97
N ILE A 82 13.66 0.42 17.85
CA ILE A 82 14.40 1.00 16.71
C ILE A 82 14.04 0.31 15.39
N ASP A 83 13.87 -1.01 15.38
CA ASP A 83 13.49 -1.78 14.19
C ASP A 83 12.09 -1.41 13.67
N ASN A 84 11.20 -0.93 14.55
CA ASN A 84 9.87 -0.45 14.18
C ASN A 84 9.85 1.00 13.68
N ILE A 85 10.96 1.73 13.76
CA ILE A 85 11.09 3.08 13.20
C ILE A 85 11.32 2.96 11.70
N GLN A 86 10.53 3.71 10.93
CA GLN A 86 10.57 3.66 9.46
C GLN A 86 11.36 4.83 8.86
N ASP A 87 11.00 6.06 9.22
CA ASP A 87 11.48 7.26 8.54
C ASP A 87 12.47 8.06 9.39
N GLU A 88 12.50 7.88 10.70
CA GLU A 88 13.29 8.71 11.61
C GLU A 88 14.73 8.23 11.77
N LYS A 89 15.65 9.19 11.89
CA LYS A 89 17.06 8.93 12.25
C LYS A 89 17.22 8.79 13.76
N VAL A 90 18.11 7.93 14.24
CA VAL A 90 18.27 7.66 15.68
C VAL A 90 19.62 8.15 16.19
N PHE A 91 19.59 9.01 17.20
CA PHE A 91 20.75 9.34 18.03
C PHE A 91 20.68 8.49 19.30
N LEU A 92 21.57 7.51 19.43
CA LEU A 92 21.59 6.57 20.55
C LEU A 92 22.67 6.94 21.56
N ILE A 93 22.27 7.07 22.82
CA ILE A 93 23.14 7.31 23.96
C ILE A 93 23.18 6.01 24.78
N ILE A 94 24.37 5.50 25.08
CA ILE A 94 24.56 4.30 25.91
C ILE A 94 25.34 4.67 27.17
N SER A 95 24.86 4.22 28.33
CA SER A 95 25.57 4.36 29.61
C SER A 95 25.58 3.06 30.40
N GLY A 96 26.76 2.59 30.81
CA GLY A 96 26.94 1.40 31.65
C GLY A 96 26.95 0.05 30.92
N ILE A 97 26.56 -0.03 29.64
CA ILE A 97 26.42 -1.30 28.90
C ILE A 97 27.47 -1.45 27.78
N HIS A 98 28.76 -1.53 28.13
CA HIS A 98 29.85 -1.54 27.15
C HIS A 98 29.95 -2.84 26.32
N ARG A 99 29.43 -3.97 26.82
CA ARG A 99 29.55 -5.29 26.15
C ARG A 99 28.59 -5.53 24.99
N THR A 100 27.69 -4.60 24.69
CA THR A 100 26.59 -4.81 23.73
C THR A 100 26.68 -3.97 22.46
N LEU A 101 27.77 -3.21 22.32
CA LEU A 101 28.01 -2.26 21.25
C LEU A 101 27.94 -2.89 19.84
N GLU A 102 28.34 -4.14 19.68
CA GLU A 102 28.32 -4.85 18.40
C GLU A 102 26.89 -5.07 17.85
N ARG A 103 25.88 -5.13 18.72
CA ARG A 103 24.50 -5.43 18.30
C ARG A 103 23.85 -4.30 17.50
N PHE A 104 24.41 -3.08 17.56
CA PHE A 104 23.86 -1.91 16.88
C PHE A 104 24.44 -1.70 15.46
N HIS A 105 25.42 -2.51 15.02
CA HIS A 105 26.10 -2.33 13.73
C HIS A 105 25.19 -2.42 12.50
N HIS A 106 24.11 -3.21 12.58
CA HIS A 106 23.24 -3.48 11.44
C HIS A 106 22.06 -2.51 11.33
N LEU A 107 21.89 -1.60 12.28
CA LEU A 107 20.77 -0.68 12.31
C LEU A 107 20.94 0.45 11.30
N THR A 108 20.17 0.40 10.21
CA THR A 108 20.19 1.42 9.16
C THR A 108 19.65 2.80 9.60
N GLN A 109 18.84 2.81 10.66
CA GLN A 109 18.24 4.01 11.24
C GLN A 109 19.21 4.77 12.16
N LEU A 110 20.28 4.12 12.64
CA LEU A 110 21.23 4.72 13.57
C LEU A 110 22.07 5.80 12.88
N GLU A 111 21.90 7.04 13.31
CA GLU A 111 22.63 8.21 12.80
C GLU A 111 23.94 8.42 13.54
N LYS A 112 23.92 8.29 14.88
CA LYS A 112 25.13 8.41 15.70
C LYS A 112 24.97 7.72 17.05
N LEU A 113 26.09 7.22 17.56
CA LEU A 113 26.20 6.55 18.85
C LEU A 113 27.08 7.37 19.80
N TYR A 114 26.57 7.64 21.00
CA TYR A 114 27.29 8.27 22.09
C TYR A 114 27.44 7.31 23.26
N ILE A 115 28.62 7.29 23.88
CA ILE A 115 28.83 6.61 25.16
C ILE A 115 28.93 7.67 26.25
N PHE A 116 27.97 7.65 27.17
CA PHE A 116 27.96 8.53 28.32
C PHE A 116 28.59 7.83 29.52
N ASP A 117 29.77 8.29 29.94
CA ASP A 117 30.46 7.78 31.12
C ASP A 117 30.99 8.91 32.02
N SER A 118 30.32 9.08 33.16
CA SER A 118 30.67 10.04 34.20
C SER A 118 31.85 9.61 35.11
N SER A 119 32.37 8.39 34.95
CA SER A 119 33.31 7.80 35.93
C SER A 119 34.81 8.05 35.68
N HIS A 120 35.18 8.85 34.69
CA HIS A 120 36.57 9.25 34.35
C HIS A 120 37.60 8.11 34.20
N LYS A 121 37.20 6.85 34.06
CA LYS A 121 38.13 5.73 33.85
C LYS A 121 38.59 5.67 32.40
N GLN A 122 39.91 5.64 32.18
CA GLN A 122 40.50 5.49 30.85
C GLN A 122 40.13 4.13 30.23
N ASN A 123 39.80 4.17 28.93
CA ASN A 123 39.26 3.08 28.13
C ASN A 123 40.21 1.89 27.94
N ASP A 124 39.62 0.70 27.84
CA ASP A 124 40.20 -0.45 27.15
C ASP A 124 40.30 -0.17 25.63
N GLU A 125 41.45 -0.45 25.02
CA GLU A 125 41.74 -0.30 23.57
C GLU A 125 40.86 -1.16 22.63
N LYS A 126 39.91 -1.92 23.18
CA LYS A 126 39.22 -3.03 22.49
C LYS A 126 38.07 -2.62 21.55
N TYR A 127 37.71 -1.35 21.46
CA TYR A 127 36.48 -0.88 20.80
C TYR A 127 36.70 0.02 19.56
N GLN A 128 37.89 -0.02 18.94
CA GLN A 128 38.25 0.82 17.77
C GLN A 128 37.39 0.61 16.49
N ILE A 129 36.49 -0.39 16.46
CA ILE A 129 35.68 -0.72 15.27
C ILE A 129 34.40 0.14 15.19
N LEU A 130 33.94 0.72 16.30
CA LEU A 130 32.75 1.57 16.34
C LEU A 130 33.16 3.05 16.45
N LYS A 131 32.70 3.89 15.51
CA LYS A 131 32.79 5.34 15.68
C LYS A 131 31.72 5.79 16.66
N TYR A 132 32.08 5.93 17.92
CA TYR A 132 31.25 6.52 18.97
C TYR A 132 32.02 7.65 19.65
N ASP A 133 31.28 8.66 20.11
CA ASP A 133 31.85 9.73 20.91
C ASP A 133 31.67 9.42 22.40
N ILE A 134 32.76 9.49 23.16
CA ILE A 134 32.72 9.32 24.61
C ILE A 134 32.54 10.69 25.24
N ILE A 135 31.46 10.83 25.99
CA ILE A 135 31.08 12.10 26.60
C ILE A 135 30.94 11.92 28.10
N GLN A 136 31.60 12.80 28.85
CA GLN A 136 31.69 12.73 30.32
C GLN A 136 30.76 13.71 31.02
N ASN A 137 30.24 14.70 30.29
CA ASN A 137 29.45 15.81 30.84
C ASN A 137 28.18 16.01 29.99
N ILE A 138 27.04 16.18 30.67
CA ILE A 138 25.72 16.37 30.04
C ILE A 138 25.64 17.63 29.17
N ASP A 139 26.30 18.72 29.55
CA ASP A 139 26.33 19.97 28.79
C ASP A 139 27.09 19.78 27.47
N ASN A 140 28.19 19.03 27.51
CA ASN A 140 28.94 18.66 26.32
C ASN A 140 28.13 17.71 25.43
N LEU A 141 27.41 16.76 26.02
CA LEU A 141 26.51 15.85 25.29
C LEU A 141 25.43 16.65 24.56
N TYR A 142 24.78 17.57 25.26
CA TYR A 142 23.75 18.43 24.69
C TYR A 142 24.29 19.29 23.55
N LYS A 143 25.44 19.96 23.74
CA LYS A 143 26.05 20.78 22.70
C LYS A 143 26.41 19.96 21.46
N GLN A 144 27.01 18.78 21.65
CA GLN A 144 27.37 17.90 20.54
C GLN A 144 26.12 17.37 19.82
N LEU A 145 25.09 16.96 20.56
CA LEU A 145 23.81 16.57 20.00
C LEU A 145 23.22 17.70 19.16
N GLN A 146 23.21 18.95 19.64
CA GLN A 146 22.68 20.08 18.88
C GLN A 146 23.40 20.29 17.54
N GLU A 147 24.73 20.20 17.53
CA GLU A 147 25.53 20.33 16.32
C GLU A 147 25.27 19.17 15.34
N ASP A 148 25.26 17.93 15.84
CA ASP A 148 25.06 16.73 15.02
C ASP A 148 23.63 16.63 14.47
N MET A 149 22.62 17.00 15.26
CA MET A 149 21.23 17.09 14.83
C MET A 149 21.06 18.13 13.73
N LYS A 150 21.69 19.31 13.87
CA LYS A 150 21.64 20.35 12.83
C LYS A 150 22.28 19.88 11.52
N LEU A 151 23.41 19.16 11.60
CA LEU A 151 24.06 18.58 10.43
C LEU A 151 23.19 17.52 9.76
N CYS A 152 22.53 16.66 10.55
CA CYS A 152 21.59 15.66 10.06
C CYS A 152 20.38 16.30 9.36
N GLU A 153 19.75 17.31 9.97
CA GLU A 153 18.62 18.05 9.36
C GLU A 153 19.00 18.66 8.00
N MET A 154 20.16 19.31 7.94
CA MET A 154 20.66 19.89 6.69
C MET A 154 20.90 18.84 5.60
N ASP A 155 21.22 17.61 5.97
CA ASP A 155 21.50 16.51 5.05
C ASP A 155 20.22 15.79 4.57
N LEU A 156 19.10 15.90 5.32
CA LEU A 156 17.83 15.25 5.01
C LEU A 156 17.00 15.93 3.91
N ILE A 157 17.43 17.10 3.41
CA ILE A 157 16.75 17.78 2.30
C ILE A 157 16.68 16.84 1.09
N LEU A 158 15.45 16.55 0.66
CA LEU A 158 15.18 15.64 -0.45
C LEU A 158 15.47 16.33 -1.79
N ILE A 159 16.08 15.56 -2.69
CA ILE A 159 16.39 15.97 -4.06
C ILE A 159 15.63 15.05 -5.00
N THR A 160 15.00 15.64 -6.01
CA THR A 160 14.37 14.90 -7.10
C THR A 160 15.03 15.28 -8.41
N THR A 161 15.16 14.32 -9.32
CA THR A 161 15.76 14.55 -10.63
C THR A 161 14.91 13.93 -11.72
N VAL A 162 15.02 14.49 -12.92
CA VAL A 162 14.41 13.91 -14.11
C VAL A 162 15.35 14.09 -15.30
N PHE A 163 15.62 13.00 -15.98
CA PHE A 163 16.32 12.99 -17.25
C PHE A 163 15.39 12.47 -18.34
N ILE A 164 15.30 13.20 -19.46
CA ILE A 164 14.55 12.76 -20.63
C ILE A 164 15.47 12.83 -21.84
N PRO A 165 15.80 11.68 -22.47
CA PRO A 165 16.46 11.67 -23.76
C PRO A 165 15.50 12.26 -24.80
N SER A 166 15.96 13.25 -25.57
CA SER A 166 15.16 13.97 -26.56
C SER A 166 14.63 13.06 -27.69
N GLU A 167 13.31 12.88 -27.81
CA GLU A 167 12.46 13.37 -28.93
C GLU A 167 11.00 12.85 -28.89
N GLU A 168 10.65 11.82 -28.13
CA GLU A 168 9.24 11.37 -28.02
C GLU A 168 8.84 11.11 -26.57
N ILE A 169 8.08 12.03 -25.96
CA ILE A 169 7.34 11.71 -24.74
C ILE A 169 5.95 11.24 -25.16
N SER A 170 5.79 9.95 -25.42
CA SER A 170 4.46 9.35 -25.35
C SER A 170 4.14 9.14 -23.86
N PHE A 171 3.38 10.05 -23.24
CA PHE A 171 2.87 9.90 -21.86
C PHE A 171 1.94 8.68 -21.67
N SER A 172 1.77 7.83 -22.69
CA SER A 172 1.10 6.54 -22.62
C SER A 172 1.88 5.48 -21.82
N SER A 173 3.16 5.69 -21.53
CA SER A 173 3.94 4.80 -20.65
C SER A 173 3.86 5.24 -19.18
N LYS A 174 3.59 4.29 -18.28
CA LYS A 174 3.58 4.47 -16.82
C LYS A 174 4.86 5.17 -16.34
N LEU A 175 4.73 6.34 -15.69
CA LEU A 175 5.85 7.11 -15.15
C LEU A 175 6.69 6.28 -14.19
N THR A 176 8.02 6.45 -14.21
CA THR A 176 8.90 5.90 -13.16
C THR A 176 8.67 6.65 -11.85
N LYS A 177 8.94 6.00 -10.70
CA LYS A 177 8.80 6.63 -9.37
C LYS A 177 9.57 7.94 -9.25
N GLN A 178 10.76 8.02 -9.84
CA GLN A 178 11.61 9.21 -9.82
C GLN A 178 11.02 10.37 -10.65
N GLN A 179 10.51 10.07 -11.85
CA GLN A 179 9.78 11.05 -12.67
C GLN A 179 8.51 11.54 -11.97
N ALA A 180 7.74 10.62 -11.39
CA ALA A 180 6.53 10.95 -10.64
C ALA A 180 6.84 11.84 -9.43
N SER A 181 7.91 11.55 -8.69
CA SER A 181 8.33 12.37 -7.53
C SER A 181 8.79 13.78 -7.93
N PHE A 182 9.55 13.91 -9.03
CA PHE A 182 9.92 15.23 -9.57
C PHE A 182 8.67 16.03 -9.95
N LEU A 183 7.77 15.43 -10.74
CA LEU A 183 6.50 16.05 -11.17
C LEU A 183 5.62 16.44 -9.98
N PHE A 184 5.54 15.56 -8.97
CA PHE A 184 4.81 15.81 -7.73
C PHE A 184 5.25 17.11 -7.06
N THR A 185 6.55 17.33 -6.91
CA THR A 185 7.06 18.55 -6.25
C THR A 185 6.71 19.83 -7.02
N GLN A 186 6.82 19.79 -8.35
CA GLN A 186 6.47 20.91 -9.21
C GLN A 186 4.96 21.22 -9.12
N MET A 187 4.15 20.17 -9.12
CA MET A 187 2.72 20.31 -8.98
C MET A 187 2.28 20.80 -7.60
N LEU A 188 2.92 20.31 -6.54
CA LEU A 188 2.66 20.73 -5.16
C LEU A 188 2.86 22.24 -4.98
N LYS A 189 3.98 22.75 -5.47
CA LYS A 189 4.28 24.19 -5.50
C LYS A 189 3.16 24.99 -6.16
N GLU A 190 2.67 24.52 -7.31
CA GLU A 190 1.62 25.20 -8.08
C GLU A 190 0.25 25.18 -7.41
N ILE A 191 -0.07 24.08 -6.73
CA ILE A 191 -1.29 23.91 -5.95
C ILE A 191 -1.26 24.85 -4.75
N ILE A 192 -0.19 24.84 -3.96
CA ILE A 192 -0.05 25.71 -2.76
C ILE A 192 -0.15 27.20 -3.13
N ALA A 193 0.45 27.61 -4.25
CA ALA A 193 0.36 28.98 -4.73
C ALA A 193 -1.10 29.42 -5.00
N ARG A 194 -1.95 28.49 -5.46
CA ARG A 194 -3.35 28.74 -5.82
C ARG A 194 -4.33 28.56 -4.66
N LEU A 195 -3.96 27.79 -3.64
CA LEU A 195 -4.79 27.63 -2.44
C LEU A 195 -5.11 28.99 -1.81
N LYS A 196 -6.39 29.16 -1.46
CA LYS A 196 -6.86 30.30 -0.68
C LYS A 196 -6.88 29.85 0.78
N PHE A 197 -6.17 30.57 1.63
CA PHE A 197 -6.15 30.32 3.06
C PHE A 197 -7.05 31.34 3.75
N GLU A 198 -7.92 30.85 4.62
CA GLU A 198 -8.79 31.69 5.42
C GLU A 198 -7.99 32.36 6.55
N SER A 199 -8.55 33.39 7.17
CA SER A 199 -7.90 34.08 8.29
C SER A 199 -7.59 33.14 9.47
N CYS A 200 -8.40 32.10 9.66
CA CYS A 200 -8.24 31.10 10.71
C CYS A 200 -7.20 29.99 10.38
N SER A 201 -6.69 29.88 9.14
CA SER A 201 -5.77 28.80 8.76
C SER A 201 -4.49 28.79 9.60
N LYS A 202 -4.04 29.98 10.02
CA LYS A 202 -2.92 30.12 10.97
C LYS A 202 -3.25 29.47 12.33
N ASP A 203 -4.45 29.73 12.84
CA ASP A 203 -4.87 29.25 14.15
C ASP A 203 -5.05 27.72 14.14
N VAL A 204 -5.61 27.15 13.06
CA VAL A 204 -5.68 25.70 12.85
C VAL A 204 -4.29 25.04 12.90
N PHE A 205 -3.29 25.67 12.28
CA PHE A 205 -1.91 25.16 12.32
C PHE A 205 -1.29 25.29 13.72
N ILE A 206 -1.53 26.39 14.42
CA ILE A 206 -1.04 26.60 15.79
C ILE A 206 -1.64 25.57 16.74
N ASP A 207 -2.95 25.35 16.67
CA ASP A 207 -3.64 24.39 17.54
C ASP A 207 -3.15 22.96 17.29
N PHE A 208 -2.93 22.59 16.03
CA PHE A 208 -2.26 21.34 15.68
C PHE A 208 -0.88 21.22 16.34
N CYS A 209 -0.06 22.26 16.27
CA CYS A 209 1.28 22.26 16.87
C CYS A 209 1.22 22.20 18.40
N ARG A 210 0.29 22.92 19.05
CA ARG A 210 0.09 22.90 20.51
C ARG A 210 -0.33 21.54 21.01
N LEU A 211 -1.25 20.87 20.31
CA LEU A 211 -1.67 19.51 20.64
C LEU A 211 -0.50 18.53 20.54
N TYR A 212 0.31 18.65 19.49
CA TYR A 212 1.46 17.78 19.30
C TYR A 212 2.56 18.02 20.37
N TYR A 213 2.91 19.29 20.60
CA TYR A 213 3.96 19.68 21.54
C TYR A 213 3.44 19.93 22.97
N MET A 214 2.28 19.40 23.35
CA MET A 214 1.62 19.68 24.64
C MET A 214 2.52 19.43 25.87
N ASN A 215 3.48 18.50 25.76
CA ASN A 215 4.42 18.15 26.82
C ASN A 215 5.79 18.85 26.72
N ASN A 216 5.94 19.85 25.85
CA ASN A 216 7.20 20.56 25.62
C ASN A 216 7.05 22.06 25.83
N ASN A 217 7.40 22.53 27.04
CA ASN A 217 7.26 23.93 27.41
C ASN A 217 8.10 24.88 26.53
N GLU A 218 9.28 24.47 26.07
CA GLU A 218 10.12 25.31 25.20
C GLU A 218 9.51 25.45 23.79
N GLN A 219 9.08 24.34 23.19
CA GLN A 219 8.43 24.39 21.88
C GLN A 219 7.08 25.10 21.96
N LEU A 220 6.30 24.90 23.03
CA LEU A 220 5.07 25.66 23.26
C LEU A 220 5.34 27.15 23.39
N HIS A 221 6.42 27.56 24.06
CA HIS A 221 6.82 28.96 24.11
C HIS A 221 7.12 29.51 22.71
N ILE A 222 7.87 28.78 21.88
CA ILE A 222 8.16 29.17 20.49
C ILE A 222 6.87 29.25 19.65
N ILE A 223 5.95 28.29 19.82
CA ILE A 223 4.65 28.25 19.13
C ILE A 223 3.78 29.44 19.57
N ASP A 224 3.78 29.80 20.85
CA ASP A 224 3.05 30.95 21.38
C ASP A 224 3.66 32.27 20.92
N GLU A 225 4.98 32.34 20.79
CA GLU A 225 5.67 33.48 20.20
C GLU A 225 5.29 33.64 18.72
N PHE A 226 5.30 32.54 17.95
CA PHE A 226 4.83 32.52 16.57
C PHE A 226 3.36 32.97 16.49
N ALA A 227 2.49 32.44 17.35
CA ALA A 227 1.07 32.76 17.36
C ALA A 227 0.81 34.27 17.53
N LYS A 228 1.59 34.92 18.41
CA LYS A 228 1.48 36.35 18.75
C LYS A 228 2.18 37.26 17.74
N ASN A 229 3.38 36.89 17.29
CA ASN A 229 4.30 37.79 16.59
C ASN A 229 4.44 37.53 15.09
N TYR A 230 3.88 36.43 14.57
CA TYR A 230 3.95 36.11 13.14
C TYR A 230 3.32 37.20 12.28
N ARG A 231 4.07 37.62 11.26
CA ARG A 231 3.61 38.51 10.19
C ARG A 231 4.08 37.94 8.84
N PRO A 232 3.30 38.07 7.76
CA PRO A 232 3.67 37.55 6.44
C PRO A 232 5.05 38.01 5.94
N ASN A 233 5.41 39.28 6.21
CA ASN A 233 6.71 39.84 5.83
C ASN A 233 7.89 39.39 6.71
N LYS A 234 7.67 38.49 7.68
CA LYS A 234 8.70 37.85 8.50
C LYS A 234 8.72 36.33 8.30
N ALA A 235 8.06 35.79 7.29
CA ALA A 235 7.96 34.36 7.06
C ALA A 235 9.35 33.71 6.88
N LEU A 236 10.27 34.33 6.14
CA LEU A 236 11.65 33.85 5.99
C LEU A 236 12.43 33.76 7.31
N TRP A 237 12.23 34.73 8.21
CA TRP A 237 12.83 34.71 9.54
C TRP A 237 12.35 33.50 10.35
N TRP A 238 11.04 33.22 10.33
CA TRP A 238 10.44 32.06 11.00
C TRP A 238 10.82 30.73 10.34
N LEU A 239 11.13 30.72 9.04
CA LEU A 239 11.62 29.52 8.37
C LEU A 239 13.04 29.14 8.85
N THR A 240 13.87 30.10 9.26
CA THR A 240 15.32 29.92 9.36
C THR A 240 15.89 30.01 10.79
N ASN A 241 15.21 30.68 11.72
CA ASN A 241 15.71 30.91 13.08
C ASN A 241 15.28 29.82 14.08
N GLN A 242 15.56 28.56 13.73
CA GLN A 242 15.37 27.38 14.59
C GLN A 242 13.92 27.16 15.06
N CYS A 243 12.95 27.43 14.18
CA CYS A 243 11.55 27.16 14.50
C CYS A 243 11.15 25.75 14.06
N PHE A 244 10.24 25.14 14.82
CA PHE A 244 9.60 23.85 14.52
C PHE A 244 9.05 23.76 13.08
N ILE A 245 8.74 24.90 12.44
CA ILE A 245 8.22 24.98 11.08
C ILE A 245 9.15 24.34 10.05
N SER A 246 10.45 24.65 10.08
CA SER A 246 11.42 24.07 9.13
C SER A 246 11.49 22.56 9.26
N LYS A 247 11.52 22.07 10.51
CA LYS A 247 11.55 20.64 10.84
C LYS A 247 10.30 19.92 10.32
N ILE A 248 9.12 20.49 10.57
CA ILE A 248 7.86 19.98 10.04
C ILE A 248 7.90 19.98 8.51
N LEU A 249 8.37 21.05 7.88
CA LEU A 249 8.38 21.18 6.42
C LEU A 249 9.31 20.15 5.76
N ASP A 250 10.53 19.97 6.29
CA ASP A 250 11.49 18.98 5.81
C ASP A 250 10.93 17.56 5.94
N ARG A 251 10.34 17.25 7.11
CA ARG A 251 9.72 15.94 7.32
C ARG A 251 8.60 15.72 6.31
N VAL A 252 7.65 16.64 6.25
CA VAL A 252 6.42 16.46 5.48
C VAL A 252 6.72 16.29 3.98
N GLN A 253 7.75 16.96 3.46
CA GLN A 253 8.20 16.75 2.08
C GLN A 253 8.82 15.37 1.86
N ARG A 254 9.53 14.83 2.87
CA ARG A 254 10.15 13.50 2.82
C ARG A 254 9.13 12.38 2.98
N THR A 255 8.16 12.56 3.87
CA THR A 255 7.14 11.57 4.21
C THR A 255 5.84 11.73 3.43
N HIS A 256 5.70 12.78 2.61
CA HIS A 256 4.47 13.08 1.84
C HIS A 256 3.21 13.21 2.72
N GLU A 257 3.35 13.83 3.90
CA GLU A 257 2.28 14.07 4.87
C GLU A 257 1.41 15.29 4.49
N ILE A 258 0.61 15.12 3.44
CA ILE A 258 -0.06 16.23 2.74
C ILE A 258 -1.07 17.00 3.60
N ASP A 259 -1.73 16.36 4.56
CA ASP A 259 -2.61 17.02 5.51
C ASP A 259 -1.87 18.15 6.27
N ILE A 260 -0.60 17.92 6.61
CA ILE A 260 0.25 18.94 7.24
C ILE A 260 0.72 19.97 6.21
N ILE A 261 1.03 19.59 4.97
CA ILE A 261 1.29 20.58 3.89
C ILE A 261 0.10 21.53 3.76
N TYR A 262 -1.13 21.03 3.81
CA TYR A 262 -2.32 21.87 3.68
C TYR A 262 -2.44 22.84 4.86
N LYS A 263 -2.24 22.37 6.10
CA LYS A 263 -2.22 23.22 7.31
C LYS A 263 -1.09 24.26 7.28
N LEU A 264 0.08 23.89 6.77
CA LEU A 264 1.26 24.77 6.65
C LEU A 264 1.25 25.61 5.36
N GLY A 265 0.31 25.36 4.44
CA GLY A 265 0.30 25.94 3.11
C GLY A 265 0.22 27.46 3.11
N PHE A 266 -0.46 28.06 4.10
CA PHE A 266 -0.51 29.52 4.25
C PHE A 266 0.90 30.08 4.47
N PHE A 267 1.72 29.42 5.29
CA PHE A 267 3.07 29.86 5.61
C PHE A 267 4.00 29.70 4.40
N ILE A 268 3.92 28.56 3.70
CA ILE A 268 4.69 28.32 2.46
C ILE A 268 4.35 29.40 1.42
N LYS A 269 3.05 29.71 1.24
CA LYS A 269 2.59 30.74 0.32
C LYS A 269 3.10 32.13 0.71
N GLN A 270 3.04 32.52 1.98
CA GLN A 270 3.55 33.82 2.43
C GLN A 270 5.07 33.93 2.31
N THR A 271 5.80 32.86 2.61
CA THR A 271 7.26 32.80 2.43
C THR A 271 7.63 33.02 0.97
N ASN A 272 6.92 32.35 0.07
CA ASN A 272 7.07 32.52 -1.37
C ASN A 272 6.75 33.95 -1.85
N ILE A 273 5.67 34.56 -1.35
CA ILE A 273 5.35 35.96 -1.67
C ILE A 273 6.45 36.90 -1.18
N GLN A 274 6.95 36.70 0.05
CA GLN A 274 8.05 37.49 0.60
C GLN A 274 9.32 37.35 -0.24
N LEU A 275 9.69 36.12 -0.63
CA LEU A 275 10.85 35.89 -1.50
C LEU A 275 10.72 36.61 -2.84
N ASN A 276 9.52 36.59 -3.45
CA ASN A 276 9.29 37.31 -4.71
C ASN A 276 9.48 38.80 -4.54
N HIS A 277 8.95 39.39 -3.46
CA HIS A 277 9.10 40.81 -3.20
C HIS A 277 10.59 41.20 -3.04
N LEU A 278 11.34 40.45 -2.23
CA LEU A 278 12.77 40.70 -2.03
C LEU A 278 13.58 40.52 -3.32
N HIS A 279 13.19 39.54 -4.14
CA HIS A 279 13.75 39.28 -5.46
C HIS A 279 13.34 40.33 -6.51
N GLU A 280 12.28 41.10 -6.31
CA GLU A 280 11.95 42.24 -7.18
C GLU A 280 12.70 43.49 -6.74
N GLU A 281 12.84 43.71 -5.44
CA GLU A 281 13.56 44.85 -4.86
C GLU A 281 15.07 44.82 -5.14
N ASN A 282 15.67 43.62 -5.21
CA ASN A 282 17.04 43.37 -5.65
C ASN A 282 18.13 44.28 -5.10
N SER A 283 18.74 43.86 -3.99
CA SER A 283 19.92 44.55 -3.45
C SER A 283 21.09 44.55 -4.45
N LEU A 284 21.90 45.61 -4.42
CA LEU A 284 23.13 45.72 -5.22
C LEU A 284 24.08 44.54 -4.95
N LEU A 285 24.11 44.06 -3.70
CA LEU A 285 24.91 42.91 -3.30
C LEU A 285 24.45 41.64 -4.02
N MET A 286 23.14 41.40 -4.12
CA MET A 286 22.58 40.27 -4.86
C MET A 286 23.01 40.25 -6.32
N LYS A 287 23.12 41.42 -6.97
CA LYS A 287 23.59 41.52 -8.37
C LYS A 287 25.07 41.17 -8.56
N THR A 288 25.85 41.05 -7.49
CA THR A 288 27.27 40.67 -7.56
C THR A 288 27.50 39.18 -7.39
N ILE A 289 26.54 38.44 -6.84
CA ILE A 289 26.68 37.02 -6.55
C ILE A 289 26.32 36.22 -7.79
N SER A 290 27.27 35.45 -8.33
CA SER A 290 27.07 34.59 -9.51
C SER A 290 27.07 33.11 -9.18
N ILE A 291 27.71 32.71 -8.07
CA ILE A 291 27.83 31.32 -7.66
C ILE A 291 27.52 31.20 -6.18
N VAL A 292 26.73 30.19 -5.81
CA VAL A 292 26.48 29.77 -4.43
C VAL A 292 26.65 28.27 -4.28
N TYR A 293 26.83 27.81 -3.05
CA TYR A 293 27.22 26.44 -2.75
C TYR A 293 26.25 25.77 -1.77
N ARG A 294 26.02 24.48 -1.98
CA ARG A 294 25.32 23.61 -1.01
C ARG A 294 26.03 22.28 -0.86
N GLY A 295 26.44 21.95 0.36
CA GLY A 295 26.95 20.63 0.71
C GLY A 295 25.82 19.63 0.99
N LYS A 296 26.03 18.36 0.62
CA LYS A 296 25.18 17.21 0.96
C LYS A 296 26.02 15.93 0.98
N THR A 297 25.63 14.97 1.81
CA THR A 297 26.09 13.58 1.75
C THR A 297 24.94 12.63 1.41
N MET A 298 25.25 11.57 0.67
CA MET A 298 24.29 10.49 0.37
C MET A 298 25.02 9.18 0.09
N SER A 299 24.30 8.06 0.05
CA SER A 299 24.94 6.78 -0.30
C SER A 299 25.45 6.78 -1.74
N SER A 300 26.49 6.02 -2.05
CA SER A 300 27.02 5.95 -3.42
C SER A 300 25.97 5.48 -4.43
N ILE A 301 25.10 4.55 -4.02
CA ILE A 301 23.99 4.04 -4.84
C ILE A 301 22.97 5.16 -5.13
N GLU A 302 22.58 5.91 -4.10
CA GLU A 302 21.66 7.04 -4.23
C GLU A 302 22.26 8.14 -5.11
N PHE A 303 23.55 8.43 -4.97
CA PHE A 303 24.25 9.40 -5.80
C PHE A 303 24.27 8.97 -7.27
N ASP A 304 24.66 7.72 -7.54
CA ASP A 304 24.74 7.21 -8.91
C ASP A 304 23.37 7.24 -9.59
N THR A 305 22.32 6.78 -8.90
CA THR A 305 20.94 6.68 -9.43
C THR A 305 20.21 8.01 -9.51
N THR A 306 20.39 8.91 -8.54
CA THR A 306 19.64 10.16 -8.45
C THR A 306 20.34 11.28 -9.18
N VAL A 307 21.65 11.44 -9.03
CA VAL A 307 22.36 12.63 -9.53
C VAL A 307 23.24 12.28 -10.73
N LYS A 308 24.16 11.32 -10.58
CA LYS A 308 25.22 11.07 -11.56
C LYS A 308 24.69 10.63 -12.92
N ASN A 309 23.76 9.69 -12.94
CA ASN A 309 23.15 9.18 -14.17
C ASN A 309 22.14 10.14 -14.81
N ASN A 310 21.83 11.28 -14.15
CA ASN A 310 20.91 12.30 -14.64
C ASN A 310 21.63 13.56 -15.17
N CYS A 311 22.94 13.49 -15.43
CA CYS A 311 23.69 14.61 -16.01
C CYS A 311 23.05 15.09 -17.32
N GLY A 312 22.87 16.41 -17.49
CA GLY A 312 22.12 17.03 -18.58
C GLY A 312 20.61 17.20 -18.31
N GLY A 313 20.08 16.47 -17.33
CA GLY A 313 18.69 16.54 -16.87
C GLY A 313 18.43 17.67 -15.87
N PHE A 314 17.27 17.60 -15.22
CA PHE A 314 16.84 18.54 -14.21
C PHE A 314 16.96 17.97 -12.81
N LEU A 315 17.23 18.85 -11.85
CA LEU A 315 17.31 18.59 -10.42
C LEU A 315 16.50 19.64 -9.68
N ALA A 316 15.68 19.22 -8.73
CA ALA A 316 14.96 20.13 -7.84
C ALA A 316 15.14 19.70 -6.38
N PHE A 317 15.38 20.68 -5.51
CA PHE A 317 15.28 20.50 -4.07
C PHE A 317 13.82 20.63 -3.68
N THR A 318 13.25 19.67 -2.97
CA THR A 318 11.79 19.63 -2.73
C THR A 318 11.32 20.81 -1.87
N ASN A 319 12.15 21.24 -0.91
CA ASN A 319 11.90 22.36 0.00
C ASN A 319 12.57 23.68 -0.46
N PHE A 320 12.47 24.75 0.34
CA PHE A 320 13.27 25.96 0.22
C PHE A 320 14.76 25.61 0.35
N LEU A 321 15.56 25.95 -0.65
CA LEU A 321 16.99 25.70 -0.63
C LEU A 321 17.73 26.89 -0.02
N ILE A 322 18.49 26.65 1.04
CA ILE A 322 19.41 27.62 1.62
C ILE A 322 20.83 27.25 1.17
N ALA A 323 21.44 28.14 0.38
CA ALA A 323 22.80 27.99 -0.14
C ALA A 323 23.70 29.09 0.42
N THR A 324 24.95 28.74 0.71
CA THR A 324 25.97 29.68 1.21
C THR A 324 26.71 30.33 0.05
N ILE A 325 27.14 31.57 0.22
CA ILE A 325 27.99 32.27 -0.76
C ILE A 325 29.45 31.81 -0.60
N ASP A 326 29.83 31.32 0.59
CA ASP A 326 31.18 30.84 0.87
C ASP A 326 31.31 29.34 0.54
N LYS A 327 32.17 29.02 -0.42
CA LYS A 327 32.50 27.65 -0.80
C LYS A 327 33.01 26.83 0.39
N LYS A 328 33.73 27.47 1.30
CA LYS A 328 34.33 26.81 2.47
C LYS A 328 33.27 26.24 3.40
N ASP A 329 32.18 26.97 3.65
CA ASP A 329 31.10 26.49 4.52
C ASP A 329 30.48 25.19 4.01
N ALA A 330 30.33 25.06 2.68
CA ALA A 330 29.82 23.83 2.06
C ALA A 330 30.81 22.66 2.16
N ILE A 331 32.11 22.93 2.01
CA ILE A 331 33.18 21.93 2.20
C ILE A 331 33.24 21.50 3.67
N ASP A 332 33.29 22.44 4.60
CA ASP A 332 33.34 22.19 6.04
C ASP A 332 32.12 21.36 6.50
N PHE A 333 30.93 21.60 5.92
CA PHE A 333 29.76 20.76 6.14
C PHE A 333 29.98 19.31 5.68
N VAL A 334 30.43 19.11 4.44
CA VAL A 334 30.67 17.77 3.87
C VAL A 334 31.76 17.03 4.65
N ASP A 335 32.87 17.70 4.97
CA ASP A 335 33.98 17.11 5.72
C ASP A 335 33.54 16.63 7.11
N ARG A 336 32.71 17.41 7.82
CA ARG A 336 32.14 16.99 9.10
C ARG A 336 31.22 15.78 8.94
N ARG A 337 30.36 15.76 7.91
CA ARG A 337 29.47 14.62 7.64
C ARG A 337 30.24 13.35 7.30
N LEU A 338 31.26 13.43 6.45
CA LEU A 338 32.09 12.28 6.08
C LEU A 338 32.99 11.79 7.23
N THR A 339 33.34 12.67 8.16
CA THR A 339 33.99 12.27 9.41
C THR A 339 33.07 11.37 10.24
N MET A 340 31.77 11.68 10.32
CA MET A 340 30.76 10.84 10.98
C MET A 340 30.46 9.58 10.18
N HIS A 341 30.31 9.71 8.86
CA HIS A 341 29.86 8.66 7.94
C HIS A 341 30.83 8.47 6.75
N PRO A 342 31.96 7.76 6.95
CA PRO A 342 33.01 7.62 5.92
C PRO A 342 32.60 6.90 4.64
N ASN A 343 31.56 6.07 4.73
CA ASN A 343 31.07 5.27 3.60
C ASN A 343 30.10 6.05 2.70
N MET A 344 29.78 7.29 3.07
CA MET A 344 28.91 8.17 2.28
C MET A 344 29.72 8.88 1.20
N THR A 345 29.02 9.34 0.17
CA THR A 345 29.57 10.18 -0.90
C THR A 345 29.33 11.64 -0.55
N GLY A 346 30.41 12.44 -0.55
CA GLY A 346 30.36 13.89 -0.38
C GLY A 346 30.06 14.61 -1.68
N ILE A 347 29.09 15.54 -1.64
CA ILE A 347 28.64 16.29 -2.81
C ILE A 347 28.62 17.77 -2.47
N ILE A 348 29.16 18.58 -3.37
CA ILE A 348 29.07 20.03 -3.36
C ILE A 348 28.32 20.45 -4.63
N PHE A 349 27.12 20.98 -4.45
CA PHE A 349 26.39 21.64 -5.52
C PHE A 349 26.94 23.05 -5.70
N GLU A 350 27.49 23.32 -6.87
CA GLU A 350 27.95 24.63 -7.30
C GLU A 350 26.87 25.23 -8.20
N ILE A 351 26.12 26.19 -7.68
CA ILE A 351 24.92 26.72 -8.32
C ILE A 351 25.25 28.04 -8.98
N ASN A 352 25.25 28.05 -10.31
CA ASN A 352 25.40 29.23 -11.14
C ASN A 352 24.07 29.96 -11.28
N ILE A 353 24.06 31.21 -10.84
CA ILE A 353 22.95 32.16 -10.95
C ILE A 353 23.27 33.09 -12.11
N ASP A 354 22.55 32.93 -13.23
CA ASP A 354 22.73 33.79 -14.40
C ASP A 354 22.18 35.20 -14.13
N GLN A 355 23.08 36.13 -13.86
CA GLN A 355 22.75 37.53 -13.56
C GLN A 355 22.09 38.27 -14.73
N THR A 356 22.22 37.78 -15.97
CA THR A 356 21.56 38.39 -17.13
C THR A 356 20.07 38.04 -17.20
N LYS A 357 19.68 36.97 -16.51
CA LYS A 357 18.33 36.41 -16.43
C LYS A 357 17.65 36.70 -15.11
N PHE A 358 18.16 37.69 -14.36
CA PHE A 358 17.71 38.01 -13.01
C PHE A 358 16.19 38.26 -12.91
N ASN A 359 15.52 38.72 -13.98
CA ASN A 359 14.08 38.99 -14.01
C ASN A 359 13.20 37.77 -14.39
N GLU A 360 13.76 36.56 -14.42
CA GLU A 360 13.05 35.30 -14.71
C GLU A 360 12.26 34.79 -13.47
N LYS A 361 11.20 33.98 -13.68
CA LYS A 361 10.20 33.61 -12.65
C LYS A 361 10.68 32.50 -11.69
N SER A 362 11.96 32.51 -11.31
CA SER A 362 12.58 31.58 -10.37
C SER A 362 13.19 32.37 -9.20
N PRO A 363 12.37 32.82 -8.22
CA PRO A 363 12.75 33.83 -7.24
C PRO A 363 13.76 33.32 -6.21
N PHE A 364 14.68 34.19 -5.80
CA PHE A 364 15.64 33.92 -4.73
C PHE A 364 16.08 35.25 -4.11
N ALA A 365 16.42 35.24 -2.83
CA ALA A 365 16.81 36.44 -2.10
C ALA A 365 17.95 36.19 -1.12
N LEU A 366 18.72 37.24 -0.82
CA LEU A 366 19.69 37.22 0.26
C LEU A 366 18.93 37.21 1.58
N LEU A 367 19.27 36.32 2.50
CA LEU A 367 18.68 36.34 3.84
C LEU A 367 18.96 37.65 4.59
N LYS A 368 20.07 38.33 4.25
CA LYS A 368 20.37 39.68 4.72
C LYS A 368 19.34 40.74 4.38
N ASP A 369 18.68 40.60 3.24
CA ASP A 369 17.64 41.53 2.81
C ASP A 369 16.31 41.28 3.55
N ALA A 370 16.19 40.13 4.25
CA ALA A 370 15.04 39.77 5.08
C ALA A 370 15.26 40.08 6.59
N ASP A 371 16.07 41.09 6.91
CA ASP A 371 16.49 41.47 8.28
C ASP A 371 17.24 40.36 9.05
N MET A 372 17.95 39.47 8.36
CA MET A 372 18.72 38.41 9.00
C MET A 372 20.22 38.62 8.84
N ASN A 373 21.02 38.48 9.89
CA ASN A 373 22.48 38.65 9.78
C ASN A 373 23.18 37.39 9.22
N ARG A 374 22.77 36.92 8.01
CA ARG A 374 23.28 35.69 7.37
C ARG A 374 23.63 35.94 5.89
N ASN A 375 24.82 35.50 5.48
CA ASN A 375 25.32 35.60 4.10
C ASN A 375 24.95 34.35 3.28
N GLU A 376 23.66 34.03 3.25
CA GLU A 376 23.12 32.87 2.54
C GLU A 376 21.98 33.34 1.62
N ILE A 377 21.80 32.63 0.51
CA ILE A 377 20.69 32.83 -0.42
C ILE A 377 19.64 31.76 -0.17
N CYS A 378 18.38 32.19 -0.09
CA CYS A 378 17.23 31.33 -0.05
C CYS A 378 16.57 31.31 -1.42
N PHE A 379 16.43 30.12 -2.01
CA PHE A 379 15.68 29.90 -3.24
C PHE A 379 14.24 29.52 -2.92
N TYR A 380 13.36 29.88 -3.84
CA TYR A 380 11.97 29.45 -3.83
C TYR A 380 11.83 27.93 -3.69
N MET A 381 10.76 27.47 -3.03
CA MET A 381 10.49 26.03 -2.86
C MET A 381 10.41 25.31 -4.22
N SER A 382 11.00 24.12 -4.33
CA SER A 382 10.98 23.31 -5.56
C SER A 382 11.57 24.03 -6.79
N THR A 383 12.57 24.89 -6.56
CA THR A 383 13.35 25.52 -7.64
C THR A 383 14.10 24.45 -8.44
N VAL A 384 14.06 24.59 -9.77
CA VAL A 384 14.64 23.63 -10.72
C VAL A 384 15.99 24.14 -11.23
N PHE A 385 16.95 23.22 -11.29
CA PHE A 385 18.28 23.43 -11.80
C PHE A 385 18.59 22.41 -12.90
N ARG A 386 19.40 22.77 -13.87
CA ARG A 386 19.99 21.83 -14.82
C ARG A 386 21.33 21.34 -14.30
N ILE A 387 21.57 20.03 -14.38
CA ILE A 387 22.87 19.42 -14.08
C ILE A 387 23.78 19.60 -15.31
N GLU A 388 24.71 20.54 -15.26
CA GLU A 388 25.58 20.85 -16.41
C GLU A 388 26.77 19.89 -16.51
N SER A 389 27.46 19.67 -15.39
CA SER A 389 28.57 18.75 -15.33
C SER A 389 28.74 18.19 -13.92
N ILE A 390 29.40 17.04 -13.85
CA ILE A 390 29.73 16.37 -12.60
C ILE A 390 31.22 16.06 -12.63
N GLU A 391 31.95 16.66 -11.69
CA GLU A 391 33.40 16.54 -11.55
C GLU A 391 33.71 15.89 -10.20
N GLN A 392 34.86 15.23 -10.08
CA GLN A 392 35.33 14.69 -8.81
C GLN A 392 36.69 15.26 -8.47
N THR A 393 36.91 15.46 -7.18
CA THR A 393 38.21 15.83 -6.63
C THR A 393 38.55 14.94 -5.46
N MET A 394 39.84 14.84 -5.16
CA MET A 394 40.34 14.03 -4.06
C MET A 394 40.88 14.98 -2.98
N ASN A 395 40.33 14.88 -1.77
CA ASN A 395 40.84 15.56 -0.59
C ASN A 395 41.39 14.51 0.38
N GLY A 396 42.68 14.20 0.25
CA GLY A 396 43.29 13.04 0.94
C GLY A 396 42.74 11.72 0.41
N THR A 397 42.13 10.89 1.28
CA THR A 397 41.48 9.62 0.91
C THR A 397 40.00 9.77 0.55
N ILE A 398 39.43 10.97 0.73
CA ILE A 398 38.01 11.23 0.55
C ILE A 398 37.75 11.78 -0.86
N ILE A 399 36.77 11.20 -1.56
CA ILE A 399 36.31 11.68 -2.86
C ILE A 399 35.14 12.64 -2.64
N ILE A 400 35.28 13.87 -3.13
CA ILE A 400 34.22 14.89 -3.12
C ILE A 400 33.81 15.17 -4.56
N TRP A 401 32.51 15.06 -4.82
CA TRP A 401 31.90 15.33 -6.11
C TRP A 401 31.40 16.77 -6.19
N PHE A 402 31.79 17.47 -7.25
CA PHE A 402 31.31 18.80 -7.60
C PHE A 402 30.25 18.68 -8.68
N VAL A 403 29.03 19.06 -8.36
CA VAL A 403 27.89 19.03 -9.29
C VAL A 403 27.57 20.46 -9.68
N LYS A 404 27.89 20.83 -10.93
CA LYS A 404 27.60 22.16 -11.46
C LYS A 404 26.14 22.24 -11.87
N LEU A 405 25.42 23.15 -11.22
CA LEU A 405 24.00 23.39 -11.42
C LEU A 405 23.80 24.76 -12.04
N LYS A 406 22.93 24.85 -13.04
CA LYS A 406 22.46 26.12 -13.58
C LYS A 406 21.01 26.35 -13.21
N LEU A 407 20.69 27.51 -12.65
CA LEU A 407 19.31 27.90 -12.37
C LEU A 407 18.48 27.94 -13.66
N ILE A 408 17.29 27.31 -13.63
CA ILE A 408 16.39 27.22 -14.79
C ILE A 408 15.14 28.08 -14.55
N ASP A 409 14.68 28.76 -15.59
CA ASP A 409 13.41 29.49 -15.58
C ASP A 409 12.22 28.55 -15.70
N VAL A 410 11.11 28.93 -15.08
CA VAL A 410 9.86 28.17 -15.11
C VAL A 410 9.29 28.03 -16.55
N ASN A 411 9.66 28.90 -17.48
CA ASN A 411 9.27 28.84 -18.89
C ASN A 411 10.30 28.16 -19.79
N ASP A 412 11.32 27.50 -19.23
CA ASP A 412 12.24 26.67 -20.03
C ASP A 412 11.44 25.63 -20.83
N GLN A 413 11.64 25.62 -22.16
CA GLN A 413 10.84 24.80 -23.06
C GLN A 413 10.95 23.30 -22.77
N GLN A 414 12.11 22.84 -22.30
CA GLN A 414 12.29 21.44 -21.96
C GLN A 414 11.60 21.11 -20.64
N LEU A 415 11.68 21.99 -19.63
CA LEU A 415 10.92 21.83 -18.39
C LEU A 415 9.41 21.83 -18.65
N LEU A 416 8.92 22.74 -19.50
CA LEU A 416 7.50 22.81 -19.87
C LEU A 416 7.02 21.54 -20.58
N ARG A 417 7.83 20.89 -21.42
CA ARG A 417 7.46 19.60 -22.03
C ARG A 417 7.22 18.50 -21.00
N ILE A 418 7.90 18.57 -19.86
CA ILE A 418 7.80 17.58 -18.77
C ILE A 418 6.57 17.87 -17.91
N VAL A 419 6.39 19.13 -17.52
CA VAL A 419 5.38 19.52 -16.52
C VAL A 419 4.03 19.85 -17.15
N ALA A 420 3.98 20.32 -18.41
CA ALA A 420 2.72 20.72 -19.05
C ALA A 420 1.69 19.58 -19.15
N PRO A 421 2.07 18.33 -19.45
CA PRO A 421 1.09 17.23 -19.52
C PRO A 421 0.47 16.89 -18.16
N THR A 422 1.16 17.18 -17.05
CA THR A 422 0.60 17.10 -15.70
C THR A 422 -0.21 18.34 -15.29
N ARG A 423 -0.03 19.47 -15.99
CA ARG A 423 -0.79 20.70 -15.77
C ARG A 423 -2.14 20.60 -16.45
N ASN A 424 -3.13 20.13 -15.71
CA ASN A 424 -4.53 20.14 -16.13
C ASN A 424 -5.23 21.43 -15.65
N ASP A 425 -6.18 21.96 -16.44
CA ASP A 425 -7.06 23.08 -16.06
C ASP A 425 -7.74 22.85 -14.69
N ASP A 426 -7.93 21.59 -14.30
CA ASP A 426 -8.44 21.18 -13.00
C ASP A 426 -7.68 21.75 -11.80
N ILE A 427 -6.39 22.09 -11.93
CA ILE A 427 -5.61 22.69 -10.83
C ILE A 427 -6.20 24.03 -10.38
N HIS A 428 -6.73 24.80 -11.34
CA HIS A 428 -7.35 26.09 -11.06
C HIS A 428 -8.70 25.93 -10.36
N LEU A 429 -9.46 24.91 -10.74
CA LEU A 429 -10.81 24.68 -10.24
C LEU A 429 -10.81 23.92 -8.91
N ASN A 430 -9.92 22.93 -8.78
CA ASN A 430 -9.92 21.89 -7.75
C ASN A 430 -8.50 21.57 -7.23
N PRO A 431 -7.80 22.54 -6.62
CA PRO A 431 -6.41 22.35 -6.18
C PRO A 431 -6.25 21.19 -5.18
N GLY A 432 -7.17 21.05 -4.22
CA GLY A 432 -7.16 19.94 -3.25
C GLY A 432 -7.36 18.57 -3.92
N TYR A 433 -8.33 18.42 -4.81
CA TYR A 433 -8.52 17.17 -5.56
C TYR A 433 -7.27 16.79 -6.38
N CYS A 434 -6.66 17.76 -7.07
CA CYS A 434 -5.45 17.51 -7.85
C CYS A 434 -4.32 16.94 -6.98
N LEU A 435 -4.23 17.40 -5.73
CA LEU A 435 -3.25 16.91 -4.77
C LEU A 435 -3.53 15.46 -4.34
N GLY A 436 -4.81 15.12 -4.11
CA GLY A 436 -5.23 13.73 -3.87
C GLY A 436 -4.95 12.82 -5.07
N LYS A 437 -5.22 13.28 -6.30
CA LYS A 437 -4.90 12.54 -7.52
C LYS A 437 -3.40 12.27 -7.66
N LEU A 438 -2.56 13.26 -7.37
CA LEU A 438 -1.10 13.10 -7.40
C LEU A 438 -0.61 12.06 -6.39
N LEU A 439 -1.20 12.01 -5.18
CA LEU A 439 -0.90 10.94 -4.21
C LEU A 439 -1.23 9.56 -4.78
N MET A 440 -2.36 9.41 -5.47
CA MET A 440 -2.72 8.16 -6.12
C MET A 440 -1.70 7.76 -7.19
N GLU A 441 -1.22 8.72 -7.98
CA GLU A 441 -0.18 8.48 -9.01
C GLU A 441 1.17 8.08 -8.39
N MET A 442 1.48 8.53 -7.16
CA MET A 442 2.63 8.07 -6.39
C MET A 442 2.44 6.70 -5.73
N GLY A 443 1.23 6.12 -5.78
CA GLY A 443 0.87 4.88 -5.11
C GLY A 443 0.51 5.04 -3.62
N GLU A 444 0.37 6.27 -3.14
CA GLU A 444 0.05 6.61 -1.74
C GLU A 444 -1.48 6.60 -1.50
N TYR A 445 -2.16 5.52 -1.87
CA TYR A 445 -3.63 5.44 -1.91
C TYR A 445 -4.30 5.73 -0.56
N LYS A 446 -3.76 5.19 0.54
CA LYS A 446 -4.32 5.38 1.89
C LYS A 446 -4.23 6.85 2.33
N ARG A 447 -3.13 7.53 2.00
CA ARG A 447 -2.97 8.97 2.30
C ARG A 447 -3.88 9.81 1.40
N ALA A 448 -4.00 9.44 0.13
CA ALA A 448 -4.93 10.08 -0.79
C ALA A 448 -6.38 10.00 -0.28
N GLU A 449 -6.78 8.82 0.22
CA GLU A 449 -8.11 8.59 0.79
C GLU A 449 -8.36 9.47 2.01
N GLN A 450 -7.46 9.41 3.01
CA GLN A 450 -7.55 10.21 4.23
C GLN A 450 -7.67 11.70 3.91
N PHE A 451 -6.82 12.20 3.02
CA PHE A 451 -6.83 13.61 2.63
C PHE A 451 -8.10 14.02 1.88
N LEU A 452 -8.59 13.20 0.93
CA LEU A 452 -9.83 13.50 0.22
C LEU A 452 -11.06 13.43 1.13
N LEU A 453 -11.07 12.55 2.14
CA LEU A 453 -12.11 12.50 3.17
C LEU A 453 -12.11 13.78 4.02
N GLU A 454 -10.94 14.27 4.44
CA GLU A 454 -10.82 15.55 5.15
C GLU A 454 -11.35 16.71 4.30
N LEU A 455 -11.07 16.72 2.99
CA LEU A 455 -11.59 17.75 2.06
C LEU A 455 -13.12 17.76 1.93
N LEU A 456 -13.81 16.64 2.18
CA LEU A 456 -15.29 16.63 2.20
C LEU A 456 -15.87 17.46 3.36
N HIS A 457 -15.10 17.63 4.44
CA HIS A 457 -15.48 18.45 5.59
C HIS A 457 -15.11 19.93 5.42
N ASP A 458 -14.30 20.29 4.41
CA ASP A 458 -13.90 21.67 4.14
C ASP A 458 -15.10 22.48 3.58
N PRO A 459 -15.53 23.57 4.25
CA PRO A 459 -16.65 24.41 3.80
C PRO A 459 -16.45 25.00 2.39
N SER A 460 -15.21 25.26 1.99
CA SER A 460 -14.86 25.82 0.67
C SER A 460 -15.04 24.82 -0.48
N VAL A 461 -15.04 23.53 -0.16
CA VAL A 461 -15.35 22.43 -1.08
C VAL A 461 -16.85 22.14 -1.07
N ARG A 462 -17.44 21.99 0.12
CA ARG A 462 -18.86 21.64 0.29
C ARG A 462 -19.82 22.68 -0.31
N SER A 463 -19.44 23.95 -0.29
CA SER A 463 -20.24 25.05 -0.86
C SER A 463 -20.21 25.10 -2.40
N GLN A 464 -19.34 24.33 -3.06
CA GLN A 464 -19.14 24.38 -4.51
C GLN A 464 -19.39 23.00 -5.13
N PRO A 465 -20.57 22.77 -5.75
CA PRO A 465 -20.96 21.46 -6.30
C PRO A 465 -19.91 20.86 -7.25
N ARG A 466 -19.33 21.68 -8.14
CA ARG A 466 -18.26 21.24 -9.06
C ARG A 466 -17.02 20.68 -8.35
N ARG A 467 -16.67 21.23 -7.17
CA ARG A 467 -15.53 20.75 -6.39
C ARG A 467 -15.85 19.45 -5.68
N LEU A 468 -17.03 19.39 -5.09
CA LEU A 468 -17.52 18.21 -4.38
C LEU A 468 -17.57 16.97 -5.29
N VAL A 469 -18.04 17.14 -6.54
CA VAL A 469 -18.05 16.08 -7.56
C VAL A 469 -16.66 15.49 -7.81
N ARG A 470 -15.63 16.34 -7.94
CA ARG A 470 -14.26 15.86 -8.18
C ARG A 470 -13.69 15.13 -6.97
N VAL A 471 -13.94 15.60 -5.75
CA VAL A 471 -13.50 14.91 -4.53
C VAL A 471 -14.15 13.53 -4.41
N HIS A 472 -15.47 13.42 -4.62
CA HIS A 472 -16.16 12.13 -4.66
C HIS A 472 -15.65 11.22 -5.78
N SER A 473 -15.42 11.76 -6.98
CA SER A 473 -14.84 10.98 -8.09
C SER A 473 -13.43 10.45 -7.78
N GLY A 474 -12.62 11.23 -7.04
CA GLY A 474 -11.31 10.82 -6.56
C GLY A 474 -11.37 9.68 -5.56
N LEU A 475 -12.24 9.80 -4.54
CA LEU A 475 -12.48 8.73 -3.57
C LEU A 475 -12.98 7.46 -4.24
N ALA A 476 -13.94 7.59 -5.17
CA ALA A 476 -14.47 6.47 -5.92
C ALA A 476 -13.38 5.76 -6.74
N ALA A 477 -12.48 6.51 -7.37
CA ALA A 477 -11.33 5.95 -8.08
C ALA A 477 -10.39 5.20 -7.12
N ILE A 478 -10.08 5.75 -5.93
CA ILE A 478 -9.28 5.06 -4.91
C ILE A 478 -9.93 3.73 -4.49
N TYR A 479 -11.22 3.75 -4.20
CA TYR A 479 -11.94 2.54 -3.83
C TYR A 479 -11.98 1.52 -4.96
N THR A 480 -12.10 1.98 -6.22
CA THR A 480 -12.01 1.12 -7.40
C THR A 480 -10.63 0.45 -7.48
N TYR A 481 -9.54 1.21 -7.31
CA TYR A 481 -8.18 0.65 -7.26
C TYR A 481 -7.99 -0.35 -6.11
N ASN A 482 -8.64 -0.12 -4.97
CA ASN A 482 -8.62 -1.01 -3.81
C ASN A 482 -9.64 -2.17 -3.91
N ASN A 483 -10.29 -2.39 -5.05
CA ASN A 483 -11.34 -3.40 -5.28
C ASN A 483 -12.57 -3.27 -4.36
N GLN A 484 -12.80 -2.09 -3.77
CA GLN A 484 -13.96 -1.78 -2.93
C GLN A 484 -15.07 -1.16 -3.81
N TYR A 485 -15.61 -1.95 -4.73
CA TYR A 485 -16.51 -1.44 -5.78
C TYR A 485 -17.84 -0.90 -5.25
N VAL A 486 -18.34 -1.39 -4.12
CA VAL A 486 -19.56 -0.87 -3.47
C VAL A 486 -19.33 0.56 -2.98
N ASN A 487 -18.26 0.79 -2.21
CA ASN A 487 -17.87 2.13 -1.75
C ASN A 487 -17.57 3.06 -2.94
N ALA A 488 -16.99 2.52 -4.02
CA ALA A 488 -16.77 3.29 -5.25
C ALA A 488 -18.09 3.73 -5.90
N LEU A 489 -19.06 2.83 -6.01
CA LEU A 489 -20.40 3.14 -6.54
C LEU A 489 -21.10 4.19 -5.68
N ASP A 490 -21.07 4.09 -4.35
CA ASP A 490 -21.68 5.09 -3.45
C ASP A 490 -21.14 6.50 -3.74
N HIS A 491 -19.82 6.63 -3.88
CA HIS A 491 -19.20 7.91 -4.20
C HIS A 491 -19.44 8.36 -5.64
N TYR A 492 -19.47 7.46 -6.62
CA TYR A 492 -19.83 7.83 -8.00
C TYR A 492 -21.31 8.25 -8.12
N GLN A 493 -22.20 7.64 -7.35
CA GLN A 493 -23.61 8.04 -7.27
C GLN A 493 -23.75 9.43 -6.63
N LEU A 494 -23.07 9.70 -5.52
CA LEU A 494 -23.02 11.04 -4.93
C LEU A 494 -22.45 12.09 -5.91
N ALA A 495 -21.43 11.73 -6.68
CA ALA A 495 -20.88 12.58 -7.74
C ALA A 495 -21.89 12.83 -8.87
N LEU A 496 -22.65 11.81 -9.28
CA LEU A 496 -23.71 11.93 -10.28
C LEU A 496 -24.84 12.83 -9.78
N GLU A 497 -25.38 12.56 -8.59
CA GLU A 497 -26.45 13.34 -7.96
C GLU A 497 -26.06 14.81 -7.82
N THR A 498 -24.84 15.06 -7.32
CA THR A 498 -24.31 16.43 -7.20
C THR A 498 -24.17 17.09 -8.57
N SER A 499 -23.74 16.35 -9.59
CA SER A 499 -23.61 16.88 -10.96
C SER A 499 -24.96 17.29 -11.55
N LEU A 500 -26.00 16.50 -11.30
CA LEU A 500 -27.37 16.78 -11.75
C LEU A 500 -28.01 18.01 -11.06
N THR A 501 -27.43 18.52 -9.97
CA THR A 501 -27.92 19.78 -9.35
C THR A 501 -27.61 21.03 -10.18
N TYR A 502 -26.61 20.96 -11.08
CA TYR A 502 -26.18 22.12 -11.89
C TYR A 502 -25.97 21.81 -13.38
N LEU A 503 -25.96 20.55 -13.79
CA LEU A 503 -25.96 20.11 -15.19
C LEU A 503 -27.33 19.57 -15.57
N GLN A 504 -27.71 19.78 -16.83
CA GLN A 504 -28.87 19.09 -17.40
C GLN A 504 -28.57 17.59 -17.56
N SER A 505 -29.59 16.75 -17.51
CA SER A 505 -29.44 15.30 -17.58
C SER A 505 -28.83 14.78 -18.89
N ASN A 506 -28.82 15.60 -19.94
CA ASN A 506 -28.24 15.32 -21.25
C ASN A 506 -26.83 15.93 -21.45
N HIS A 507 -26.20 16.43 -20.38
CA HIS A 507 -24.90 17.09 -20.48
C HIS A 507 -23.75 16.10 -20.65
N SER A 508 -22.84 16.36 -21.60
CA SER A 508 -21.71 15.47 -21.93
C SER A 508 -20.72 15.26 -20.77
N ASP A 509 -20.57 16.23 -19.86
CA ASP A 509 -19.75 16.07 -18.64
C ASP A 509 -20.20 14.91 -17.71
N LEU A 510 -21.39 14.35 -17.90
CA LEU A 510 -21.85 13.18 -17.14
C LEU A 510 -21.27 11.85 -17.67
N VAL A 511 -20.74 11.84 -18.90
CA VAL A 511 -20.20 10.65 -19.57
C VAL A 511 -19.11 9.94 -18.73
N PRO A 512 -18.09 10.64 -18.17
CA PRO A 512 -17.07 9.98 -17.37
C PRO A 512 -17.63 9.33 -16.09
N ILE A 513 -18.69 9.90 -15.51
CA ILE A 513 -19.32 9.37 -14.29
C ILE A 513 -20.09 8.09 -14.64
N TYR A 514 -20.92 8.11 -15.68
CA TYR A 514 -21.63 6.91 -16.14
C TYR A 514 -20.68 5.79 -16.57
N LYS A 515 -19.61 6.13 -17.29
CA LYS A 515 -18.56 5.16 -17.65
C LYS A 515 -17.94 4.53 -16.40
N ALA A 516 -17.58 5.32 -15.40
CA ALA A 516 -16.93 4.81 -14.18
C ALA A 516 -17.87 3.96 -13.32
N ILE A 517 -19.17 4.30 -13.28
CA ILE A 517 -20.22 3.46 -12.68
C ILE A 517 -20.33 2.13 -13.45
N GLY A 518 -20.35 2.20 -14.79
CA GLY A 518 -20.36 1.02 -15.66
C GLY A 518 -19.15 0.13 -15.44
N ASP A 519 -17.94 0.71 -15.36
CA ASP A 519 -16.69 -0.01 -15.06
C ASP A 519 -16.77 -0.68 -13.69
N SER A 520 -17.29 0.01 -12.67
CA SER A 520 -17.47 -0.54 -11.32
C SER A 520 -18.45 -1.72 -11.29
N TYR A 521 -19.57 -1.64 -12.02
CA TYR A 521 -20.51 -2.76 -12.18
C TYR A 521 -19.92 -3.92 -12.99
N LEU A 522 -19.16 -3.62 -14.05
CA LEU A 522 -18.48 -4.62 -14.86
C LEU A 522 -17.47 -5.42 -14.02
N HIS A 523 -16.74 -4.74 -13.12
CA HIS A 523 -15.85 -5.38 -12.17
C HIS A 523 -16.59 -6.21 -11.12
N GLN A 524 -17.80 -5.80 -10.70
CA GLN A 524 -18.70 -6.60 -9.86
C GLN A 524 -19.42 -7.72 -10.61
N LYS A 525 -19.23 -7.84 -11.94
CA LYS A 525 -19.93 -8.76 -12.85
C LYS A 525 -21.44 -8.53 -12.95
N ASP A 526 -21.90 -7.36 -12.55
CA ASP A 526 -23.26 -6.94 -12.84
C ASP A 526 -23.31 -6.38 -14.26
N TYR A 527 -23.32 -7.30 -15.23
CA TYR A 527 -23.19 -6.92 -16.63
C TYR A 527 -24.40 -6.13 -17.15
N ILE A 528 -25.58 -6.31 -16.54
CA ILE A 528 -26.80 -5.61 -16.91
C ILE A 528 -26.66 -4.13 -16.54
N HIS A 529 -26.38 -3.84 -15.26
CA HIS A 529 -26.19 -2.45 -14.84
C HIS A 529 -24.95 -1.82 -15.47
N ALA A 530 -23.89 -2.60 -15.73
CA ALA A 530 -22.74 -2.12 -16.49
C ALA A 530 -23.16 -1.67 -17.90
N LEU A 531 -23.90 -2.52 -18.62
CA LEU A 531 -24.38 -2.23 -19.97
C LEU A 531 -25.29 -0.99 -19.98
N GLU A 532 -26.26 -0.89 -19.08
CA GLU A 532 -27.16 0.26 -18.99
C GLU A 532 -26.40 1.58 -18.81
N ASN A 533 -25.35 1.58 -17.98
CA ASN A 533 -24.55 2.77 -17.74
C ASN A 533 -23.64 3.12 -18.94
N TYR A 534 -23.07 2.12 -19.62
CA TYR A 534 -22.31 2.37 -20.84
C TYR A 534 -23.19 2.87 -22.00
N GLU A 535 -24.40 2.33 -22.17
CA GLU A 535 -25.35 2.78 -23.18
C GLU A 535 -25.80 4.23 -22.92
N LYS A 536 -26.08 4.59 -21.65
CA LYS A 536 -26.31 6.00 -21.26
C LYS A 536 -25.12 6.90 -21.58
N ALA A 537 -23.90 6.44 -21.32
CA ALA A 537 -22.70 7.21 -21.63
C ALA A 537 -22.54 7.46 -23.15
N ILE A 538 -22.88 6.47 -23.99
CA ILE A 538 -22.88 6.64 -25.45
C ILE A 538 -24.00 7.59 -25.91
N GLU A 539 -25.22 7.43 -25.39
CA GLU A 539 -26.35 8.29 -25.75
C GLU A 539 -26.02 9.78 -25.51
N LEU A 540 -25.38 10.09 -24.39
CA LEU A 540 -24.93 11.44 -24.05
C LEU A 540 -23.84 11.98 -25.00
N LEU A 541 -22.96 11.11 -25.50
CA LEU A 541 -21.94 11.47 -26.49
C LEU A 541 -22.55 11.74 -27.87
N GLU A 542 -23.59 10.98 -28.26
CA GLU A 542 -24.29 11.16 -29.54
C GLU A 542 -25.18 12.42 -29.57
N GLN A 543 -25.70 12.84 -28.41
CA GLN A 543 -26.54 14.04 -28.26
C GLN A 543 -25.72 15.34 -28.04
N GLY A 544 -24.44 15.25 -27.68
CA GLY A 544 -23.56 16.39 -27.39
C GLY A 544 -22.95 17.04 -28.64
N THR A 545 -22.92 18.37 -28.69
CA THR A 545 -22.45 19.18 -29.85
C THR A 545 -20.94 19.46 -29.91
N SER A 546 -20.13 18.91 -29.02
CA SER A 546 -18.69 19.18 -28.92
C SER A 546 -17.84 18.02 -29.44
N GLN A 547 -16.76 18.36 -30.18
CA GLN A 547 -15.73 17.47 -30.76
C GLN A 547 -15.70 16.04 -30.16
N MET A 548 -16.19 15.09 -30.94
CA MET A 548 -16.16 13.66 -30.65
C MET A 548 -14.72 13.21 -30.35
N ASN A 549 -14.44 12.82 -29.10
CA ASN A 549 -13.26 12.02 -28.79
C ASN A 549 -13.55 10.58 -29.24
N ALA A 550 -13.20 10.28 -30.50
CA ALA A 550 -13.38 8.96 -31.11
C ALA A 550 -12.84 7.82 -30.21
N ASP A 551 -11.77 8.08 -29.45
CA ASP A 551 -11.16 7.13 -28.52
C ASP A 551 -12.10 6.69 -27.38
N ILE A 552 -12.88 7.61 -26.81
CA ILE A 552 -13.82 7.29 -25.72
C ILE A 552 -14.99 6.44 -26.26
N ILE A 553 -15.46 6.76 -27.46
CA ILE A 553 -16.52 6.00 -28.13
C ILE A 553 -16.03 4.58 -28.45
N ILE A 554 -14.80 4.42 -28.93
CA ILE A 554 -14.20 3.10 -29.17
C ILE A 554 -14.09 2.31 -27.85
N ASP A 555 -13.60 2.92 -26.78
CA ASP A 555 -13.48 2.27 -25.46
C ASP A 555 -14.85 1.82 -24.93
N LEU A 556 -15.87 2.69 -25.00
CA LEU A 556 -17.23 2.34 -24.58
C LEU A 556 -17.82 1.20 -25.42
N HIS A 557 -17.62 1.18 -26.73
CA HIS A 557 -18.06 0.06 -27.58
C HIS A 557 -17.36 -1.26 -27.20
N ILE A 558 -16.07 -1.22 -26.86
CA ILE A 558 -15.35 -2.40 -26.36
C ILE A 558 -15.98 -2.89 -25.05
N CYS A 559 -16.26 -1.98 -24.11
CA CYS A 559 -16.89 -2.33 -22.84
C CYS A 559 -18.33 -2.87 -23.01
N ILE A 560 -19.13 -2.28 -23.89
CA ILE A 560 -20.48 -2.75 -24.24
C ILE A 560 -20.42 -4.15 -24.84
N ASN A 561 -19.52 -4.38 -25.81
CA ASN A 561 -19.38 -5.69 -26.44
C ASN A 561 -18.97 -6.76 -25.42
N LYS A 562 -18.06 -6.43 -24.49
CA LYS A 562 -17.70 -7.31 -23.38
C LYS A 562 -18.93 -7.61 -22.50
N ALA A 563 -19.66 -6.59 -22.06
CA ALA A 563 -20.85 -6.76 -21.23
C ALA A 563 -21.91 -7.62 -21.93
N LYS A 564 -22.19 -7.36 -23.22
CA LYS A 564 -23.12 -8.14 -24.05
C LYS A 564 -22.68 -9.60 -24.20
N GLN A 565 -21.40 -9.85 -24.48
CA GLN A 565 -20.86 -11.21 -24.56
C GLN A 565 -21.06 -11.96 -23.24
N PHE A 566 -20.80 -11.32 -22.09
CA PHE A 566 -21.02 -11.95 -20.79
C PHE A 566 -22.50 -12.16 -20.47
N ILE A 567 -23.38 -11.25 -20.87
CA ILE A 567 -24.84 -11.43 -20.74
C ILE A 567 -25.32 -12.60 -21.62
N GLU A 568 -24.85 -12.70 -22.87
CA GLU A 568 -25.17 -13.82 -23.76
C GLU A 568 -24.70 -15.15 -23.19
N ILE A 569 -23.49 -15.20 -22.64
CA ILE A 569 -22.98 -16.39 -21.91
C ILE A 569 -23.91 -16.73 -20.74
N LEU A 570 -24.34 -15.76 -19.93
CA LEU A 570 -25.27 -15.99 -18.82
C LEU A 570 -26.66 -16.48 -19.28
N ILE A 571 -27.15 -15.99 -20.43
CA ILE A 571 -28.41 -16.42 -21.03
C ILE A 571 -28.28 -17.84 -21.60
N ASP A 572 -27.15 -18.19 -22.22
CA ASP A 572 -26.90 -19.53 -22.77
C ASP A 572 -26.67 -20.56 -21.65
N ILE A 573 -26.07 -20.14 -20.53
CA ILE A 573 -26.01 -20.87 -19.26
C ILE A 573 -27.41 -21.16 -18.69
N GLY A 574 -28.41 -20.31 -18.98
CA GLY A 574 -29.81 -20.47 -18.57
C GLY A 574 -30.64 -21.48 -19.37
N LYS A 575 -30.08 -22.15 -20.40
CA LYS A 575 -30.79 -23.21 -21.14
C LYS A 575 -30.83 -24.53 -20.36
N PRO A 576 -31.92 -25.31 -20.43
CA PRO A 576 -32.13 -26.53 -19.62
C PRO A 576 -31.14 -27.69 -19.86
N SER A 577 -30.20 -27.58 -20.80
CA SER A 577 -29.20 -28.63 -21.10
C SER A 577 -27.92 -28.59 -20.26
N ASN A 578 -27.72 -27.58 -19.38
CA ASN A 578 -26.48 -27.40 -18.60
C ASN A 578 -26.67 -27.55 -17.08
N ARG A 579 -27.63 -28.36 -16.63
CA ARG A 579 -27.87 -28.60 -15.20
C ARG A 579 -27.26 -29.91 -14.72
N THR A 580 -26.57 -29.86 -13.58
CA THR A 580 -26.10 -31.05 -12.87
C THR A 580 -27.27 -31.74 -12.16
N LEU A 581 -27.11 -33.02 -11.79
CA LEU A 581 -28.05 -33.71 -10.91
C LEU A 581 -27.84 -33.34 -9.42
N ASP A 582 -26.72 -32.67 -9.12
CA ASP A 582 -26.34 -32.25 -7.77
C ASP A 582 -26.85 -30.84 -7.40
N GLY A 583 -27.02 -30.62 -6.09
CA GLY A 583 -27.39 -29.34 -5.51
C GLY A 583 -28.89 -29.05 -5.54
N PHE A 584 -29.32 -28.09 -4.72
CA PHE A 584 -30.73 -27.73 -4.54
C PHE A 584 -30.90 -26.22 -4.59
N ILE A 585 -31.97 -25.76 -5.25
CA ILE A 585 -32.44 -24.38 -5.16
C ILE A 585 -33.70 -24.38 -4.29
N CYS A 586 -33.68 -23.59 -3.22
CA CYS A 586 -34.86 -23.33 -2.41
C CYS A 586 -35.48 -22.01 -2.85
N HIS A 587 -36.71 -22.06 -3.35
CA HIS A 587 -37.46 -20.89 -3.79
C HIS A 587 -38.15 -20.22 -2.59
N ALA A 588 -38.48 -18.93 -2.72
CA ALA A 588 -39.13 -18.14 -1.66
C ALA A 588 -40.49 -18.72 -1.18
N ASN A 589 -41.10 -19.60 -1.97
CA ASN A 589 -42.32 -20.34 -1.62
C ASN A 589 -42.03 -21.70 -0.92
N SER A 590 -40.80 -21.91 -0.46
CA SER A 590 -40.31 -23.15 0.18
C SER A 590 -40.39 -24.41 -0.71
N THR A 591 -40.42 -24.23 -2.03
CA THR A 591 -40.28 -25.36 -2.96
C THR A 591 -38.81 -25.61 -3.28
N PHE A 592 -38.44 -26.89 -3.36
CA PHE A 592 -37.08 -27.30 -3.71
C PHE A 592 -37.02 -27.76 -5.15
N GLU A 593 -36.00 -27.31 -5.85
CA GLU A 593 -35.69 -27.72 -7.21
C GLU A 593 -34.31 -28.39 -7.24
N ASN A 594 -34.24 -29.59 -7.80
CA ASN A 594 -32.99 -30.35 -7.91
C ASN A 594 -32.17 -29.86 -9.10
N GLY A 595 -30.86 -29.78 -8.90
CA GLY A 595 -29.88 -29.51 -9.95
C GLY A 595 -29.54 -28.04 -10.09
N LEU A 596 -28.25 -27.73 -9.94
CA LEU A 596 -27.68 -26.41 -10.19
C LEU A 596 -27.21 -26.27 -11.64
N ILE A 597 -27.11 -25.04 -12.11
CA ILE A 597 -26.52 -24.74 -13.41
C ILE A 597 -24.99 -24.83 -13.30
N THR A 598 -24.33 -25.51 -14.23
CA THR A 598 -22.87 -25.62 -14.28
C THR A 598 -22.37 -25.70 -15.73
N THR A 599 -21.20 -25.13 -15.99
CA THR A 599 -20.58 -25.10 -17.33
C THR A 599 -19.89 -26.42 -17.71
N ILE A 600 -19.69 -27.36 -16.78
CA ILE A 600 -18.84 -28.55 -16.98
C ILE A 600 -19.63 -29.81 -17.41
N VAL A 601 -20.96 -29.74 -17.50
CA VAL A 601 -21.78 -30.94 -17.80
C VAL A 601 -21.62 -31.45 -19.24
N ASN A 602 -20.95 -30.71 -20.14
CA ASN A 602 -21.14 -30.93 -21.58
C ASN A 602 -19.89 -30.92 -22.47
N ASN A 603 -18.78 -31.54 -22.04
CA ASN A 603 -17.64 -31.78 -22.94
C ASN A 603 -17.43 -33.27 -23.25
N ASN A 604 -18.26 -33.74 -24.21
CA ASN A 604 -18.05 -34.90 -25.08
C ASN A 604 -17.82 -36.27 -24.43
N THR A 605 -18.92 -36.99 -24.23
CA THR A 605 -19.03 -38.45 -24.30
C THR A 605 -18.69 -38.97 -25.71
N LYS A 606 -17.42 -38.89 -26.12
CA LYS A 606 -16.91 -39.75 -27.19
C LYS A 606 -16.35 -41.02 -26.57
N LEU A 607 -17.22 -42.03 -26.40
CA LEU A 607 -16.80 -43.41 -26.33
C LEU A 607 -16.06 -43.75 -27.64
N VAL A 608 -14.74 -43.59 -27.65
CA VAL A 608 -13.90 -44.26 -28.64
C VAL A 608 -13.80 -45.71 -28.18
N ASN A 609 -14.85 -46.49 -28.46
CA ASN A 609 -14.83 -47.93 -28.24
C ASN A 609 -13.62 -48.50 -28.99
N ASN A 610 -12.72 -49.16 -28.25
CA ASN A 610 -11.47 -49.82 -28.65
C ASN A 610 -10.14 -49.03 -28.56
N LYS A 611 -10.08 -47.91 -27.84
CA LYS A 611 -8.78 -47.29 -27.50
C LYS A 611 -8.17 -47.94 -26.25
N GLU A 612 -6.93 -48.43 -26.35
CA GLU A 612 -6.12 -48.79 -25.18
C GLU A 612 -5.56 -47.52 -24.54
N TYR A 613 -5.62 -47.42 -23.21
CA TYR A 613 -5.11 -46.29 -22.44
C TYR A 613 -3.86 -46.69 -21.65
N ASP A 614 -2.91 -45.77 -21.51
CA ASP A 614 -1.70 -45.98 -20.70
C ASP A 614 -1.99 -45.91 -19.19
N VAL A 615 -2.87 -44.99 -18.79
CA VAL A 615 -3.24 -44.73 -17.39
C VAL A 615 -4.75 -44.49 -17.28
N ILE A 616 -5.37 -45.06 -16.26
CA ILE A 616 -6.74 -44.73 -15.85
C ILE A 616 -6.69 -43.99 -14.52
N ILE A 617 -7.47 -42.92 -14.39
CA ILE A 617 -7.62 -42.16 -13.15
C ILE A 617 -9.06 -42.31 -12.65
N ILE A 618 -9.25 -42.65 -11.39
CA ILE A 618 -10.56 -42.83 -10.75
C ILE A 618 -10.84 -41.63 -9.85
N GLY A 619 -11.90 -40.89 -10.18
CA GLY A 619 -12.25 -39.59 -9.62
C GLY A 619 -11.87 -38.44 -10.56
N ALA A 620 -12.68 -37.39 -10.60
CA ALA A 620 -12.48 -36.19 -11.40
C ALA A 620 -12.33 -34.92 -10.54
N GLU A 621 -11.43 -34.92 -9.56
CA GLU A 621 -11.08 -33.74 -8.73
C GLU A 621 -9.82 -33.01 -9.24
N PHE A 622 -9.42 -31.88 -8.66
CA PHE A 622 -8.19 -31.17 -9.08
C PHE A 622 -6.94 -32.08 -9.10
N ALA A 623 -6.80 -32.99 -8.12
CA ALA A 623 -5.69 -33.96 -8.11
C ALA A 623 -5.70 -34.84 -9.38
N SER A 624 -6.88 -35.28 -9.82
CA SER A 624 -7.06 -36.08 -11.03
C SER A 624 -6.77 -35.28 -12.30
N LEU A 625 -7.29 -34.05 -12.41
CA LEU A 625 -7.17 -33.20 -13.58
C LEU A 625 -5.73 -32.75 -13.78
N ILE A 626 -5.06 -32.40 -12.67
CA ILE A 626 -3.63 -32.10 -12.68
C ILE A 626 -2.86 -33.34 -13.11
N SER A 627 -3.13 -34.51 -12.53
CA SER A 627 -2.44 -35.75 -12.91
C SER A 627 -2.64 -36.09 -14.40
N ALA A 628 -3.87 -35.95 -14.91
CA ALA A 628 -4.20 -36.19 -16.32
C ALA A 628 -3.48 -35.20 -17.25
N ARG A 629 -3.43 -33.93 -16.90
CA ARG A 629 -2.69 -32.90 -17.64
C ARG A 629 -1.19 -33.19 -17.67
N GLU A 630 -0.59 -33.51 -16.54
CA GLU A 630 0.85 -33.80 -16.47
C GLU A 630 1.24 -35.11 -17.18
N LEU A 631 0.32 -36.08 -17.25
CA LEU A 631 0.51 -37.33 -17.99
C LEU A 631 0.33 -37.13 -19.49
N SER A 632 -0.71 -36.40 -19.92
CA SER A 632 -0.96 -36.12 -21.34
C SER A 632 0.13 -35.26 -21.97
N ARG A 633 0.72 -34.32 -21.22
CA ARG A 633 1.93 -33.59 -21.64
C ARG A 633 3.18 -34.45 -21.84
N ARG A 634 3.17 -35.68 -21.33
CA ARG A 634 4.23 -36.68 -21.52
C ARG A 634 3.80 -37.76 -22.52
N ASP A 635 2.89 -37.41 -23.42
CA ASP A 635 2.34 -38.27 -24.48
C ASP A 635 1.74 -39.57 -23.96
N ARG A 636 1.15 -39.54 -22.76
CA ARG A 636 0.39 -40.68 -22.21
C ARG A 636 -1.09 -40.50 -22.49
N SER A 637 -1.71 -41.56 -23.01
CA SER A 637 -3.16 -41.63 -23.18
C SER A 637 -3.82 -41.87 -21.82
N VAL A 638 -4.72 -40.97 -21.41
CA VAL A 638 -5.37 -41.02 -20.08
C VAL A 638 -6.88 -41.13 -20.20
N LEU A 639 -7.47 -42.00 -19.40
CA LEU A 639 -8.92 -42.06 -19.20
C LEU A 639 -9.26 -41.71 -17.75
N ILE A 640 -10.14 -40.73 -17.55
CA ILE A 640 -10.68 -40.37 -16.24
C ILE A 640 -12.08 -40.98 -16.11
N LEU A 641 -12.32 -41.69 -15.00
CA LEU A 641 -13.62 -42.26 -14.64
C LEU A 641 -14.19 -41.50 -13.44
N GLU A 642 -15.36 -40.89 -13.59
CA GLU A 642 -16.04 -40.12 -12.55
C GLU A 642 -17.44 -40.66 -12.28
N ALA A 643 -17.77 -40.89 -11.01
CA ALA A 643 -19.06 -41.43 -10.62
C ALA A 643 -20.21 -40.43 -10.85
N LYS A 644 -19.95 -39.14 -10.70
CA LYS A 644 -20.93 -38.06 -10.89
C LYS A 644 -21.10 -37.68 -12.36
N ASN A 645 -22.21 -37.01 -12.68
CA ASN A 645 -22.48 -36.50 -14.03
C ASN A 645 -21.80 -35.14 -14.31
N ARG A 646 -20.80 -34.79 -13.50
CA ARG A 646 -19.97 -33.60 -13.61
C ARG A 646 -18.59 -33.92 -13.03
N ILE A 647 -17.60 -33.13 -13.40
CA ILE A 647 -16.34 -33.06 -12.67
C ILE A 647 -16.64 -32.47 -11.29
N ASP A 648 -16.32 -33.21 -10.24
CA ASP A 648 -16.54 -32.75 -8.88
C ASP A 648 -15.26 -32.15 -8.33
N VAL A 649 -15.39 -31.00 -7.69
CA VAL A 649 -14.29 -30.35 -7.01
C VAL A 649 -14.73 -30.25 -5.57
N ILE A 650 -14.41 -31.26 -4.75
CA ILE A 650 -14.41 -31.08 -3.31
C ILE A 650 -13.11 -30.36 -2.98
N VAL A 651 -13.14 -29.06 -3.21
CA VAL A 651 -12.19 -28.13 -2.62
C VAL A 651 -13.08 -27.07 -1.99
N GLY A 652 -13.13 -27.02 -0.67
CA GLY A 652 -13.31 -25.71 -0.05
C GLY A 652 -12.19 -24.85 -0.60
N GLU A 653 -12.55 -23.87 -1.43
CA GLU A 653 -11.72 -22.83 -2.05
C GLU A 653 -10.25 -22.90 -1.59
N ILE A 654 -9.28 -23.33 -2.43
CA ILE A 654 -7.85 -22.92 -2.41
C ILE A 654 -7.06 -23.63 -3.54
N LEU A 655 -6.27 -22.83 -4.25
CA LEU A 655 -5.36 -23.18 -5.35
C LEU A 655 -4.02 -23.73 -4.84
N GLY A 656 -3.71 -24.99 -5.16
CA GLY A 656 -2.55 -25.73 -4.65
C GLY A 656 -1.30 -25.83 -5.53
N ARG A 657 -0.92 -24.84 -6.38
CA ARG A 657 0.29 -25.02 -7.21
C ARG A 657 1.25 -23.83 -7.40
N THR A 658 0.95 -22.65 -6.86
CA THR A 658 1.92 -21.54 -6.77
C THR A 658 2.41 -21.28 -5.35
N VAL A 659 1.89 -22.03 -4.37
CA VAL A 659 1.95 -21.69 -2.95
C VAL A 659 2.96 -22.52 -2.13
N ILE A 660 3.54 -23.62 -2.64
CA ILE A 660 4.53 -24.35 -1.82
C ILE A 660 5.77 -24.78 -2.60
N PRO A 661 6.91 -24.06 -2.45
CA PRO A 661 8.18 -24.58 -2.91
C PRO A 661 8.75 -25.65 -1.96
N LEU A 662 8.41 -25.66 -0.66
CA LEU A 662 8.83 -26.73 0.27
C LEU A 662 7.78 -27.14 1.35
N PRO A 663 6.77 -27.96 1.01
CA PRO A 663 5.81 -28.55 1.98
C PRO A 663 6.32 -29.77 2.75
N HIS A 664 7.48 -30.31 2.42
CA HIS A 664 7.72 -31.75 2.49
C HIS A 664 8.57 -32.23 3.67
N ALA A 665 8.18 -31.91 4.90
CA ALA A 665 8.85 -32.55 6.03
C ALA A 665 8.08 -32.68 7.36
N PRO A 666 6.75 -32.97 7.40
CA PRO A 666 6.05 -33.15 8.68
C PRO A 666 6.68 -34.25 9.57
N LEU A 667 7.34 -35.22 8.94
CA LEU A 667 8.05 -36.31 9.61
C LEU A 667 9.46 -35.95 10.10
N THR A 668 10.00 -34.75 9.82
CA THR A 668 11.33 -34.34 10.33
C THR A 668 11.33 -33.99 11.82
N ILE A 669 10.17 -33.80 12.43
CA ILE A 669 10.03 -33.47 13.86
C ILE A 669 9.00 -34.40 14.54
N PHE A 670 8.96 -35.68 14.14
CA PHE A 670 7.99 -36.68 14.62
C PHE A 670 7.88 -36.73 16.16
N GLN A 671 9.00 -36.61 16.87
CA GLN A 671 9.02 -36.57 18.34
C GLN A 671 8.33 -35.35 18.96
N ALA A 672 8.32 -34.19 18.30
CA ALA A 672 7.66 -32.99 18.83
C ALA A 672 6.15 -32.98 18.57
N ILE A 673 5.70 -33.55 17.45
CA ILE A 673 4.29 -33.56 17.05
C ILE A 673 3.47 -34.67 17.73
N GLN A 674 4.12 -35.77 18.15
CA GLN A 674 3.46 -36.90 18.83
C GLN A 674 2.69 -36.48 20.11
N THR A 675 3.13 -35.39 20.75
CA THR A 675 2.45 -34.82 21.93
C THR A 675 1.07 -34.26 21.61
N TYR A 676 0.83 -33.84 20.36
CA TYR A 676 -0.38 -33.15 19.92
C TYR A 676 -1.28 -34.00 19.01
N ASP A 677 -0.75 -35.09 18.45
CA ASP A 677 -1.45 -35.97 17.49
C ASP A 677 -2.69 -36.64 18.09
N HIS A 678 -2.66 -36.97 19.39
CA HIS A 678 -3.80 -37.54 20.12
C HIS A 678 -4.68 -36.48 20.81
N MET A 679 -4.37 -35.19 20.64
CA MET A 679 -5.08 -34.10 21.31
C MET A 679 -6.20 -33.58 20.45
N THR A 680 -7.39 -33.47 21.03
CA THR A 680 -8.53 -32.81 20.39
C THR A 680 -8.48 -31.29 20.58
N MET A 681 -9.11 -30.55 19.69
CA MET A 681 -9.28 -29.10 19.81
C MET A 681 -9.93 -28.70 21.14
N GLN A 682 -10.94 -29.47 21.59
CA GLN A 682 -11.63 -29.21 22.85
C GLN A 682 -10.72 -29.39 24.09
N GLU A 683 -9.82 -30.39 24.07
CA GLU A 683 -8.84 -30.60 25.14
C GLU A 683 -7.84 -29.46 25.20
N ARG A 684 -7.37 -28.98 24.04
CA ARG A 684 -6.47 -27.82 23.99
C ARG A 684 -7.14 -26.55 24.55
N LEU A 685 -8.40 -26.29 24.17
CA LEU A 685 -9.16 -25.15 24.69
C LEU A 685 -9.31 -25.18 26.21
N LYS A 686 -9.51 -26.38 26.80
CA LYS A 686 -9.56 -26.55 28.26
C LYS A 686 -8.23 -26.23 28.95
N GLN A 687 -7.09 -26.49 28.31
CA GLN A 687 -5.77 -26.20 28.90
C GLN A 687 -5.50 -24.70 29.02
N ILE A 688 -6.02 -23.90 28.08
CA ILE A 688 -5.76 -22.46 28.01
C ILE A 688 -6.89 -21.62 28.62
N SER A 689 -7.97 -22.25 29.11
CA SER A 689 -9.18 -21.56 29.56
C SER A 689 -8.96 -20.63 30.76
N SER A 690 -7.92 -20.86 31.56
CA SER A 690 -7.54 -20.01 32.70
C SER A 690 -6.67 -18.81 32.32
N SER A 691 -6.15 -18.77 31.08
CA SER A 691 -5.20 -17.75 30.61
C SER A 691 -5.87 -16.55 29.95
N PHE A 692 -7.20 -16.51 29.90
CA PHE A 692 -7.96 -15.41 29.34
C PHE A 692 -8.93 -14.84 30.39
N ASP A 693 -9.00 -13.51 30.48
CA ASP A 693 -10.11 -12.82 31.15
C ASP A 693 -11.36 -12.98 30.28
N TYR A 694 -12.11 -14.07 30.51
CA TYR A 694 -13.26 -14.44 29.69
C TYR A 694 -14.52 -13.63 30.09
N HIS A 695 -15.08 -12.93 29.11
CA HIS A 695 -16.54 -12.77 29.00
C HIS A 695 -17.08 -13.94 28.16
N ASP A 696 -18.20 -14.55 28.57
CA ASP A 696 -18.80 -15.74 27.92
C ASP A 696 -18.95 -15.62 26.39
N ASN A 697 -19.14 -14.40 25.88
CA ASN A 697 -19.27 -14.10 24.45
C ASN A 697 -18.00 -14.43 23.64
N MET A 698 -16.80 -14.19 24.18
CA MET A 698 -15.54 -14.45 23.46
C MET A 698 -15.28 -15.95 23.30
N ARG A 699 -15.68 -16.75 24.29
CA ARG A 699 -15.60 -18.21 24.21
C ARG A 699 -16.51 -18.75 23.12
N GLN A 700 -17.74 -18.27 23.04
CA GLN A 700 -18.69 -18.69 22.00
C GLN A 700 -18.19 -18.33 20.59
N ILE A 701 -17.60 -17.15 20.41
CA ILE A 701 -17.01 -16.74 19.13
C ILE A 701 -15.84 -17.64 18.76
N LEU A 702 -14.94 -17.94 19.70
CA LEU A 702 -13.79 -18.82 19.45
C LEU A 702 -14.22 -20.25 19.15
N ASP A 703 -15.15 -20.82 19.91
CA ASP A 703 -15.69 -22.15 19.68
C ASP A 703 -16.36 -22.24 18.30
N THR A 704 -17.09 -21.19 17.90
CA THR A 704 -17.72 -21.10 16.57
C THR A 704 -16.66 -21.03 15.46
N TYR A 705 -15.67 -20.14 15.60
CA TYR A 705 -14.60 -19.97 14.63
C TYR A 705 -13.79 -21.25 14.42
N LEU A 706 -13.42 -21.93 15.50
CA LEU A 706 -12.67 -23.19 15.42
C LEU A 706 -13.53 -24.32 14.85
N SER A 707 -14.81 -24.38 15.20
CA SER A 707 -15.73 -25.39 14.65
C SER A 707 -15.95 -25.20 13.15
N MET A 708 -15.99 -23.94 12.69
CA MET A 708 -16.01 -23.62 11.25
C MET A 708 -14.73 -24.09 10.55
N ASN A 709 -13.57 -23.85 11.15
CA ASN A 709 -12.29 -24.25 10.56
C ASN A 709 -12.09 -25.77 10.52
N THR A 710 -12.57 -26.49 11.53
CA THR A 710 -12.48 -27.96 11.55
C THR A 710 -13.69 -28.65 10.90
N GLN A 711 -14.71 -27.88 10.50
CA GLN A 711 -15.94 -28.34 9.85
C GLN A 711 -16.65 -29.50 10.57
N TYR A 712 -16.48 -29.55 11.90
CA TYR A 712 -16.93 -30.64 12.74
C TYR A 712 -16.88 -30.27 14.23
N ASP A 713 -17.34 -31.19 15.08
CA ASP A 713 -17.33 -31.04 16.54
C ASP A 713 -15.90 -31.05 17.10
N LEU A 714 -15.52 -29.98 17.83
CA LEU A 714 -14.19 -29.81 18.43
C LEU A 714 -13.75 -30.94 19.36
N ARG A 715 -14.69 -31.75 19.87
CA ARG A 715 -14.40 -32.95 20.69
C ARG A 715 -13.86 -34.11 19.86
N LYS A 716 -13.98 -34.04 18.54
CA LYS A 716 -13.54 -35.05 17.59
C LYS A 716 -12.51 -34.51 16.59
N SER A 717 -12.39 -33.18 16.46
CA SER A 717 -11.38 -32.53 15.63
C SER A 717 -9.99 -32.60 16.26
N GLY A 718 -8.99 -33.04 15.49
CA GLY A 718 -7.59 -33.07 15.90
C GLY A 718 -7.00 -31.66 16.04
N PHE A 719 -6.26 -31.40 17.12
CA PHE A 719 -5.57 -30.14 17.34
C PHE A 719 -4.37 -29.97 16.39
N LEU A 720 -3.66 -31.06 16.11
CA LEU A 720 -2.49 -31.05 15.23
C LEU A 720 -2.84 -30.59 13.81
N ASP A 721 -3.98 -31.01 13.27
CA ASP A 721 -4.43 -30.60 11.93
C ASP A 721 -4.66 -29.09 11.85
N HIS A 722 -5.28 -28.51 12.88
CA HIS A 722 -5.50 -27.07 12.96
C HIS A 722 -4.17 -26.31 13.16
N LEU A 723 -3.24 -26.87 13.92
CA LEU A 723 -1.91 -26.27 14.12
C LEU A 723 -1.10 -26.27 12.83
N CYS A 724 -1.14 -27.37 12.07
CA CYS A 724 -0.53 -27.47 10.74
C CYS A 724 -1.16 -26.46 9.77
N PHE A 725 -2.48 -26.35 9.78
CA PHE A 725 -3.20 -25.34 9.00
C PHE A 725 -2.73 -23.92 9.35
N TRP A 726 -2.73 -23.54 10.63
CA TRP A 726 -2.27 -22.22 11.06
C TRP A 726 -0.78 -21.96 10.73
N ALA A 727 0.08 -22.98 10.82
CA ALA A 727 1.48 -22.86 10.45
C ALA A 727 1.69 -22.59 8.96
N LEU A 728 0.88 -23.19 8.09
CA LEU A 728 0.88 -22.92 6.64
C LEU A 728 0.45 -21.49 6.31
N GLU A 729 -0.24 -20.84 7.25
CA GLU A 729 -0.75 -19.47 7.15
C GLU A 729 0.19 -18.43 7.77
N ASP A 730 1.49 -18.76 7.88
CA ASP A 730 2.54 -17.93 8.49
C ASP A 730 2.34 -17.65 9.99
N TYR A 731 1.65 -18.54 10.71
CA TYR A 731 1.33 -18.38 12.14
C TYR A 731 0.56 -17.09 12.44
N ASP A 732 -0.25 -16.60 11.49
CA ASP A 732 -0.97 -15.34 11.57
C ASP A 732 -2.45 -15.52 11.20
N THR A 733 -3.33 -15.32 12.19
CA THR A 733 -4.78 -15.53 12.06
C THR A 733 -5.45 -14.53 11.10
N ILE A 734 -4.90 -13.31 10.96
CA ILE A 734 -5.43 -12.32 10.01
C ILE A 734 -5.10 -12.76 8.59
N ARG A 735 -3.87 -13.24 8.36
CA ARG A 735 -3.47 -13.79 7.06
C ARG A 735 -4.24 -15.05 6.70
N THR A 736 -4.56 -15.90 7.68
CA THR A 736 -5.47 -17.04 7.49
C THR A 736 -6.79 -16.58 6.87
N SER A 737 -7.43 -15.54 7.42
CA SER A 737 -8.67 -15.00 6.87
C SER A 737 -8.50 -14.44 5.45
N ASP A 738 -7.38 -13.75 5.19
CA ASP A 738 -7.07 -13.19 3.87
C ASP A 738 -6.85 -14.27 2.79
N LYS A 739 -6.19 -15.38 3.14
CA LYS A 739 -5.90 -16.47 2.20
C LYS A 739 -7.09 -17.41 2.02
N THR A 740 -7.95 -17.58 3.03
CA THR A 740 -9.03 -18.58 3.01
C THR A 740 -10.40 -18.03 2.61
N SER A 741 -10.66 -16.73 2.81
CA SER A 741 -12.02 -16.18 2.68
C SER A 741 -12.12 -14.90 1.84
N ARG A 742 -11.01 -14.18 1.60
CA ARG A 742 -11.05 -12.87 0.93
C ARG A 742 -11.14 -12.96 -0.58
N SER A 743 -10.48 -13.94 -1.20
CA SER A 743 -10.27 -13.99 -2.64
C SER A 743 -10.89 -15.24 -3.24
N LYS A 744 -11.57 -15.09 -4.38
CA LYS A 744 -12.15 -16.20 -5.16
C LYS A 744 -11.63 -16.17 -6.58
N ILE A 745 -11.62 -17.33 -7.24
CA ILE A 745 -11.34 -17.39 -8.68
C ILE A 745 -12.41 -16.58 -9.40
N ARG A 746 -11.97 -15.56 -10.16
CA ARG A 746 -12.86 -14.59 -10.81
C ARG A 746 -13.92 -15.26 -11.67
N GLU A 747 -13.63 -16.33 -12.39
CA GLU A 747 -14.60 -17.01 -13.26
C GLU A 747 -15.23 -18.25 -12.60
N GLY A 748 -14.98 -18.45 -11.31
CA GLY A 748 -15.38 -19.65 -10.56
C GLY A 748 -14.44 -20.83 -10.80
N GLU A 749 -14.49 -21.81 -9.91
CA GLU A 749 -13.67 -23.03 -9.99
C GLU A 749 -13.96 -23.84 -11.25
N SER A 750 -15.19 -23.76 -11.76
CA SER A 750 -15.60 -24.45 -12.97
C SER A 750 -14.81 -23.98 -14.20
N ALA A 751 -14.49 -22.68 -14.28
CA ALA A 751 -13.68 -22.13 -15.37
C ALA A 751 -12.21 -22.57 -15.25
N LEU A 752 -11.67 -22.63 -14.04
CA LEU A 752 -10.32 -23.16 -13.81
C LEU A 752 -10.21 -24.64 -14.19
N VAL A 753 -11.21 -25.45 -13.81
CA VAL A 753 -11.31 -26.85 -14.23
C VAL A 753 -11.31 -26.96 -15.75
N GLN A 754 -12.15 -26.16 -16.42
CA GLN A 754 -12.22 -26.16 -17.89
C GLN A 754 -10.88 -25.80 -18.52
N ALA A 755 -10.18 -24.78 -17.99
CA ALA A 755 -8.85 -24.41 -18.45
C ALA A 755 -7.81 -25.54 -18.29
N ILE A 756 -7.90 -26.33 -17.20
CA ILE A 756 -7.01 -27.49 -17.01
C ILE A 756 -7.33 -28.60 -18.03
N VAL A 757 -8.61 -28.83 -18.30
CA VAL A 757 -9.06 -29.82 -19.30
C VAL A 757 -8.66 -29.41 -20.71
N ASP A 758 -8.82 -28.13 -21.08
CA ASP A 758 -8.45 -27.61 -22.40
C ASP A 758 -6.93 -27.68 -22.66
N ASP A 759 -6.14 -27.67 -21.60
CA ASP A 759 -4.68 -27.82 -21.62
C ASP A 759 -4.22 -29.30 -21.73
N CYS A 760 -5.16 -30.24 -21.72
CA CYS A 760 -4.90 -31.66 -21.93
C CYS A 760 -4.93 -32.02 -23.43
N GLN A 761 -4.01 -32.88 -23.89
CA GLN A 761 -3.94 -33.28 -25.30
C GLN A 761 -4.72 -34.56 -25.61
N ASP A 762 -4.42 -35.65 -24.87
CA ASP A 762 -5.00 -36.98 -25.11
C ASP A 762 -5.66 -37.56 -23.85
N VAL A 763 -6.65 -36.84 -23.34
CA VAL A 763 -7.42 -37.20 -22.14
C VAL A 763 -8.88 -37.42 -22.51
N ASN A 764 -9.41 -38.58 -22.15
CA ASN A 764 -10.82 -38.90 -22.25
C ASN A 764 -11.46 -38.87 -20.85
N LEU A 765 -12.68 -38.35 -20.75
CA LEU A 765 -13.43 -38.26 -19.51
C LEU A 765 -14.75 -39.03 -19.65
N LEU A 766 -14.98 -39.99 -18.76
CA LEU A 766 -16.23 -40.73 -18.62
C LEU A 766 -16.90 -40.37 -17.30
N LEU A 767 -17.89 -39.50 -17.39
CA LEU A 767 -18.79 -39.15 -16.29
C LEU A 767 -19.83 -40.25 -16.06
N SER A 768 -20.53 -40.19 -14.94
CA SER A 768 -21.58 -41.16 -14.55
C SER A 768 -21.11 -42.62 -14.56
N THR A 769 -19.83 -42.83 -14.26
CA THR A 769 -19.14 -44.12 -14.33
C THR A 769 -18.56 -44.47 -12.96
N SER A 770 -19.40 -45.06 -12.11
CA SER A 770 -18.98 -45.50 -10.77
C SER A 770 -18.12 -46.77 -10.86
N VAL A 771 -16.95 -46.75 -10.22
CA VAL A 771 -16.06 -47.91 -10.10
C VAL A 771 -16.43 -48.70 -8.85
N ILE A 772 -16.53 -50.02 -8.97
CA ILE A 772 -16.89 -50.92 -7.86
C ILE A 772 -15.76 -51.84 -7.42
N SER A 773 -14.79 -52.13 -8.31
CA SER A 773 -13.64 -52.95 -7.94
C SER A 773 -12.39 -52.59 -8.72
N VAL A 774 -11.25 -52.71 -8.04
CA VAL A 774 -9.91 -52.52 -8.58
C VAL A 774 -9.03 -53.66 -8.09
N HIS A 775 -8.48 -54.45 -9.00
CA HIS A 775 -7.58 -55.55 -8.62
C HIS A 775 -6.42 -55.70 -9.58
N ARG A 776 -5.29 -56.17 -9.03
CA ARG A 776 -4.11 -56.49 -9.81
C ARG A 776 -4.22 -57.92 -10.33
N THR A 777 -4.07 -58.06 -11.64
CA THR A 777 -4.10 -59.34 -12.35
C THR A 777 -2.72 -60.01 -12.38
N GLU A 778 -2.66 -61.30 -12.69
CA GLU A 778 -1.43 -62.11 -12.68
C GLU A 778 -0.36 -61.58 -13.66
N ASP A 779 -0.77 -60.93 -14.76
CA ASP A 779 0.12 -60.30 -15.74
C ASP A 779 0.63 -58.92 -15.29
N LYS A 780 0.44 -58.57 -14.00
CA LYS A 780 0.78 -57.31 -13.35
C LYS A 780 0.01 -56.08 -13.83
N LYS A 781 -1.01 -56.24 -14.69
CA LYS A 781 -1.94 -55.14 -15.03
C LYS A 781 -2.97 -54.93 -13.93
N VAL A 782 -3.63 -53.79 -13.96
CA VAL A 782 -4.75 -53.41 -13.10
C VAL A 782 -6.04 -53.57 -13.89
N ARG A 783 -6.98 -54.32 -13.32
CA ARG A 783 -8.33 -54.49 -13.84
C ARG A 783 -9.30 -53.65 -13.00
N ILE A 784 -10.07 -52.82 -13.68
CA ILE A 784 -11.06 -51.91 -13.09
C ILE A 784 -12.44 -52.31 -13.60
N GLN A 785 -13.38 -52.49 -12.68
CA GLN A 785 -14.77 -52.82 -13.01
C GLN A 785 -15.70 -51.70 -12.57
N THR A 786 -16.60 -51.31 -13.47
CA THR A 786 -17.63 -50.30 -13.20
C THR A 786 -18.94 -50.95 -12.77
N GLN A 787 -19.82 -50.16 -12.15
CA GLN A 787 -21.18 -50.57 -11.83
C GLN A 787 -21.99 -50.97 -13.07
N SER A 788 -21.67 -50.40 -14.24
CA SER A 788 -22.26 -50.73 -15.54
C SER A 788 -21.66 -52.01 -16.19
N GLN A 789 -20.87 -52.79 -15.44
CA GLN A 789 -20.20 -54.02 -15.90
C GLN A 789 -19.16 -53.80 -17.00
N GLN A 790 -18.72 -52.56 -17.22
CA GLN A 790 -17.58 -52.29 -18.10
C GLN A 790 -16.28 -52.68 -17.39
N VAL A 791 -15.35 -53.24 -18.15
CA VAL A 791 -14.07 -53.72 -17.65
C VAL A 791 -12.95 -53.03 -18.41
N PHE A 792 -12.04 -52.40 -17.67
CA PHE A 792 -10.84 -51.80 -18.21
C PHE A 792 -9.60 -52.52 -17.71
N ASN A 793 -8.61 -52.75 -18.58
CA ASN A 793 -7.32 -53.33 -18.24
C ASN A 793 -6.22 -52.32 -18.59
N VAL A 794 -5.42 -51.92 -17.60
CA VAL A 794 -4.40 -50.89 -17.75
C VAL A 794 -3.12 -51.27 -17.01
N ARG A 795 -1.97 -50.70 -17.39
CA ARG A 795 -0.70 -50.95 -16.68
C ARG A 795 -0.66 -50.28 -15.31
N THR A 796 -1.29 -49.12 -15.16
CA THR A 796 -1.27 -48.32 -13.93
C THR A 796 -2.57 -47.56 -13.78
N THR A 797 -3.04 -47.45 -12.54
CA THR A 797 -4.21 -46.63 -12.17
C THR A 797 -3.82 -45.60 -11.11
N ILE A 798 -4.46 -44.44 -11.13
CA ILE A 798 -4.35 -43.41 -10.09
C ILE A 798 -5.72 -43.28 -9.44
N ILE A 799 -5.79 -43.34 -8.12
CA ILE A 799 -7.04 -43.24 -7.36
C ILE A 799 -7.01 -41.91 -6.61
N THR A 800 -7.94 -41.03 -6.94
CA THR A 800 -8.12 -39.72 -6.28
C THR A 800 -9.51 -39.60 -5.66
N VAL A 801 -10.16 -40.74 -5.39
CA VAL A 801 -11.45 -40.79 -4.69
C VAL A 801 -11.24 -40.32 -3.25
N PRO A 802 -12.10 -39.44 -2.70
CA PRO A 802 -12.00 -39.01 -1.31
C PRO A 802 -12.00 -40.18 -0.33
N LEU A 803 -11.40 -40.00 0.85
CA LEU A 803 -11.20 -41.07 1.83
C LEU A 803 -12.52 -41.77 2.21
N ASN A 804 -13.56 -40.99 2.51
CA ASN A 804 -14.84 -41.52 2.96
C ASN A 804 -15.51 -42.45 1.94
N PRO A 805 -15.68 -42.11 0.65
CA PRO A 805 -16.28 -43.03 -0.33
C PRO A 805 -15.41 -44.21 -0.75
N LEU A 806 -14.13 -44.31 -0.36
CA LEU A 806 -13.25 -45.43 -0.75
C LEU A 806 -13.76 -46.80 -0.28
N HIS A 807 -14.56 -46.87 0.79
CA HIS A 807 -15.16 -48.13 1.24
C HIS A 807 -16.13 -48.76 0.23
N ASN A 808 -16.58 -47.99 -0.77
CA ASN A 808 -17.46 -48.48 -1.84
C ASN A 808 -16.71 -49.18 -2.98
N ILE A 809 -15.37 -49.17 -2.96
CA ILE A 809 -14.52 -49.80 -3.96
C ILE A 809 -13.85 -51.03 -3.35
N GLU A 810 -14.07 -52.20 -3.94
CA GLU A 810 -13.41 -53.44 -3.53
C GLU A 810 -11.97 -53.50 -4.06
N PHE A 811 -11.02 -53.73 -3.16
CA PHE A 811 -9.60 -53.95 -3.48
C PHE A 811 -9.20 -55.41 -3.20
N GLN A 812 -9.06 -56.22 -4.25
CA GLN A 812 -8.85 -57.67 -4.11
C GLN A 812 -7.42 -58.04 -3.63
N SER A 813 -6.45 -57.16 -3.83
CA SER A 813 -5.19 -57.17 -3.06
C SER A 813 -5.38 -56.22 -1.88
N ALA A 814 -5.42 -56.76 -0.67
CA ALA A 814 -5.57 -55.99 0.56
C ALA A 814 -4.62 -54.78 0.53
N LEU A 815 -5.18 -53.57 0.64
CA LEU A 815 -4.38 -52.37 0.90
C LEU A 815 -3.55 -52.58 2.17
N GLU A 816 -2.48 -51.80 2.35
CA GLU A 816 -1.74 -51.80 3.63
C GLU A 816 -2.71 -51.58 4.80
N PHE A 817 -2.42 -52.22 5.94
CA PHE A 817 -3.32 -52.27 7.09
C PHE A 817 -3.73 -50.87 7.55
N GLU A 818 -2.79 -49.94 7.57
CA GLU A 818 -2.97 -48.55 7.97
C GLU A 818 -3.96 -47.82 7.05
N LYS A 819 -3.94 -48.11 5.74
CA LYS A 819 -4.88 -47.53 4.78
C LYS A 819 -6.28 -48.10 4.97
N GLN A 820 -6.40 -49.38 5.31
CA GLN A 820 -7.69 -49.98 5.63
C GLN A 820 -8.28 -49.35 6.90
N CYS A 821 -7.46 -49.18 7.94
CA CYS A 821 -7.87 -48.48 9.16
C CYS A 821 -8.36 -47.06 8.86
N ALA A 822 -7.62 -46.28 8.07
CA ALA A 822 -8.02 -44.93 7.69
C ALA A 822 -9.32 -44.88 6.86
N ILE A 823 -9.54 -45.85 5.96
CA ILE A 823 -10.79 -45.94 5.17
C ILE A 823 -11.99 -46.27 6.08
N VAL A 824 -11.79 -47.14 7.07
CA VAL A 824 -12.83 -47.52 8.04
C VAL A 824 -13.13 -46.38 9.00
N GLU A 825 -12.10 -45.68 9.46
CA GLU A 825 -12.20 -44.53 10.36
C GLU A 825 -12.85 -43.33 9.66
N GLY A 826 -12.46 -43.07 8.41
CA GLY A 826 -12.89 -41.93 7.61
C GLY A 826 -12.30 -40.61 8.08
N GLN A 827 -12.53 -39.55 7.31
CA GLN A 827 -12.19 -38.17 7.69
C GLN A 827 -13.38 -37.50 8.39
N CYS A 828 -13.07 -36.73 9.44
CA CYS A 828 -14.04 -35.89 10.14
C CYS A 828 -14.31 -34.60 9.35
N CYS A 829 -15.35 -34.59 8.53
CA CYS A 829 -15.84 -33.38 7.84
C CYS A 829 -17.33 -33.55 7.53
N GLY A 830 -18.18 -32.66 8.04
CA GLY A 830 -19.63 -32.73 7.91
C GLY A 830 -20.26 -31.36 7.75
N ASP A 831 -19.63 -30.49 6.97
CA ASP A 831 -20.09 -29.13 6.73
C ASP A 831 -21.45 -29.09 6.02
N THR A 832 -22.18 -28.01 6.25
CA THR A 832 -23.38 -27.68 5.48
C THR A 832 -23.23 -26.26 4.97
N LYS A 833 -23.06 -26.11 3.66
CA LYS A 833 -22.89 -24.81 3.00
C LYS A 833 -24.21 -24.39 2.36
N ILE A 834 -24.74 -23.26 2.82
CA ILE A 834 -25.97 -22.64 2.28
C ILE A 834 -25.61 -21.28 1.72
N LEU A 835 -26.02 -21.01 0.49
CA LEU A 835 -25.91 -19.70 -0.15
C LEU A 835 -27.29 -19.05 -0.08
N GLY A 836 -27.38 -17.92 0.62
CA GLY A 836 -28.62 -17.16 0.83
C GLY A 836 -28.72 -15.94 -0.05
#